data_AF-A0A512I8K7-F1
#
_entry.id   AF-A0A512I8K7-F1
#
_cell.length_a   1.000
_cell.length_b   1.000
_cell.length_c   1.000
_cell.angle_alpha   90.00
_cell.angle_beta   90.00
_cell.angle_gamma   90.00
#
_symmetry.space_group_name_H-M   'P 1'
#
loop_
_entity.id
_entity.type
_entity.pdbx_description
1 polymer ?
#
loop_
_entity_poly.entity_id
_entity_poly.type
_entity_poly.pdbx_seq_one_letter_code
_entity_poly.pdbx_strand_id
1 'polypeptide(L)'
;MTATTQDTDRTGTAGTAHRVLQELVFPAKDRASTQPLYLDTRADTGSSVQQEDTGEQRPQIVVNVASEPASSSGLTILGRTSARVRARSTVSFATYFNAFPASYWRHNTHLREVVLRVRTTGRGTVSVHSSNARGESVPVSVHEVAGAEHVVEAVLPLKAFADGGWYWFDLAAADEDLQLLGAQWLGDGTGVPEGTVTLQITTMNKPSYCLTNARLLVEQQENLPQVEQVVIVDQGNQKVVDEPGFDEVQERFGDRLRVIDQGNLGGAGGFARGMYEAVRADSTYVLLMDDDVEIEPEAVRRVSVFADFCKRPTLVGGHMIDLLNPTKIHNFGEAMDPYSFQYGPAGEGVELGHDFRHSSLRSTAWMHRRVEVDYNAWWMCLIPTQVIREIGLALPVFIKWDDVEYGIRAKAAGYRTVSLPGVAVWHLAWADKDDTISWQAYFHKRNQLVAALLHSPFDRGGEVLGRNGAKDLRHLLSMQYFAEEARVLALRDVLAGPETLHELLPQRIRDVRRLMTQHTDAVYQADIDAYPAVASAKPLRTRRLSAPHGVKILTSTASALVRHLAVRPKDEADQHPQVHLPYQDARWWRLTRYDSALVSASDGTGYTWYKRSPREARALLAESLRLHAQLALRWPELSRRYREALPEVTSMEAWEATFREHSEIGV
;
A
#
# COMPACT_ATOMS: atom_id res chain seq x y z
N MET A 1 -7.60 -2.49 41.34
CA MET A 1 -6.75 -1.91 42.40
C MET A 1 -6.61 -0.43 42.12
N THR A 2 -7.13 0.37 43.03
CA THR A 2 -7.26 1.84 42.97
C THR A 2 -5.89 2.51 42.84
N ALA A 3 -5.60 3.06 41.66
CA ALA A 3 -4.44 3.89 41.44
C ALA A 3 -4.79 5.33 41.83
N THR A 4 -4.14 5.79 42.89
CA THR A 4 -4.17 7.14 43.43
C THR A 4 -3.75 8.15 42.35
N THR A 5 -4.60 9.14 42.11
CA THR A 5 -4.31 10.36 41.34
C THR A 5 -3.19 11.11 42.05
N GLN A 6 -1.96 11.00 41.53
CA GLN A 6 -0.89 11.95 41.84
C GLN A 6 -0.92 13.05 40.79
N ASP A 7 -1.35 14.21 41.25
CA ASP A 7 -1.22 15.50 40.60
C ASP A 7 0.27 15.83 40.49
N THR A 8 0.87 15.58 39.32
CA THR A 8 2.25 15.98 39.03
C THR A 8 2.24 17.16 38.08
N ASP A 9 1.98 18.33 38.65
CA ASP A 9 2.31 19.62 38.08
C ASP A 9 3.84 19.79 38.13
N ARG A 10 4.56 19.04 37.28
CA ARG A 10 6.01 19.22 37.10
C ARG A 10 6.21 20.38 36.15
N THR A 11 6.41 21.56 36.72
CA THR A 11 7.11 22.66 36.07
C THR A 11 8.45 22.16 35.52
N GLY A 12 8.68 22.46 34.24
CA GLY A 12 9.67 21.80 33.39
C GLY A 12 11.07 21.66 33.99
N THR A 13 11.65 20.48 33.81
CA THR A 13 13.09 20.30 33.88
C THR A 13 13.73 21.14 32.78
N ALA A 14 14.31 22.28 33.16
CA ALA A 14 15.21 23.04 32.33
C ALA A 14 16.38 22.13 31.89
N GLY A 15 16.43 21.76 30.61
CA GLY A 15 17.57 21.05 30.03
C GLY A 15 17.28 20.12 28.83
N THR A 16 16.04 19.69 28.58
CA THR A 16 15.71 18.79 27.46
C THR A 16 15.30 19.57 26.21
N ALA A 17 16.05 19.40 25.11
CA ALA A 17 15.66 19.91 23.80
C ALA A 17 14.54 19.02 23.23
N HIS A 18 13.29 19.46 23.41
CA HIS A 18 12.14 18.75 22.85
C HIS A 18 12.09 18.91 21.33
N ARG A 19 12.06 17.79 20.60
CA ARG A 19 11.87 17.75 19.14
C ARG A 19 10.41 17.41 18.81
N VAL A 20 9.84 18.09 17.82
CA VAL A 20 8.48 17.82 17.35
C VAL A 20 8.44 16.49 16.61
N LEU A 21 7.69 15.52 17.15
CA LEU A 21 7.48 14.22 16.54
C LEU A 21 6.35 14.25 15.52
N GLN A 22 5.28 14.99 15.85
CA GLN A 22 4.05 15.06 15.08
C GLN A 22 3.35 16.40 15.38
N GLU A 23 3.01 17.14 14.33
CA GLU A 23 2.15 18.32 14.43
C GLU A 23 0.69 17.90 14.20
N LEU A 24 -0.24 18.53 14.91
CA LEU A 24 -1.65 18.45 14.56
C LEU A 24 -1.90 19.13 13.22
N VAL A 25 -2.64 18.45 12.35
CA VAL A 25 -3.00 18.95 11.03
C VAL A 25 -4.49 18.89 10.78
N PHE A 26 -4.96 19.73 9.87
CA PHE A 26 -6.31 19.75 9.31
C PHE A 26 -6.25 19.60 7.78
N PRO A 27 -7.35 19.17 7.14
CA PRO A 27 -7.42 19.10 5.68
C PRO A 27 -7.01 20.39 5.00
N ALA A 28 -6.44 20.28 3.80
CA ALA A 28 -6.36 21.41 2.88
C ALA A 28 -7.77 21.94 2.56
N LYS A 29 -7.88 23.24 2.21
CA LYS A 29 -9.17 23.93 2.04
C LYS A 29 -10.07 23.27 0.99
N ASP A 30 -9.47 22.69 -0.05
CA ASP A 30 -10.12 21.97 -1.15
C ASP A 30 -10.49 20.52 -0.80
N ARG A 31 -10.17 20.05 0.41
CA ARG A 31 -10.28 18.62 0.82
C ARG A 31 -11.16 18.39 2.04
N ALA A 32 -12.25 19.15 2.18
CA ALA A 32 -13.19 19.01 3.29
C ALA A 32 -13.76 17.59 3.46
N SER A 33 -13.88 16.80 2.38
CA SER A 33 -14.34 15.41 2.41
C SER A 33 -13.41 14.47 3.20
N THR A 34 -12.17 14.85 3.43
CA THR A 34 -11.16 14.08 4.18
C THR A 34 -11.20 14.34 5.69
N GLN A 35 -12.06 15.27 6.15
CA GLN A 35 -12.20 15.68 7.55
C GLN A 35 -12.24 14.52 8.58
N PRO A 36 -12.90 13.37 8.34
CA PRO A 36 -12.91 12.24 9.28
C PRO A 36 -11.53 11.67 9.63
N LEU A 37 -10.51 11.91 8.80
CA LEU A 37 -9.12 11.50 9.08
C LEU A 37 -8.39 12.42 10.07
N TYR A 38 -8.95 13.60 10.33
CA TYR A 38 -8.30 14.66 11.12
C TYR A 38 -9.08 15.02 12.39
N LEU A 39 -10.40 14.99 12.35
CA LEU A 39 -11.22 15.28 13.52
C LEU A 39 -12.47 14.41 13.56
N ASP A 40 -12.96 14.15 14.77
CA ASP A 40 -14.16 13.39 15.01
C ASP A 40 -15.12 14.16 15.91
N THR A 41 -16.31 14.47 15.38
CA THR A 41 -17.39 15.16 16.12
C THR A 41 -18.48 14.21 16.58
N ARG A 42 -18.33 12.90 16.36
CA ARG A 42 -19.29 11.89 16.81
C ARG A 42 -19.24 11.77 18.34
N ALA A 43 -20.38 11.46 18.94
CA ALA A 43 -20.42 11.10 20.35
C ALA A 43 -19.50 9.90 20.62
N ASP A 44 -18.82 9.89 21.76
CA ASP A 44 -18.01 8.75 22.16
C ASP A 44 -18.90 7.57 22.53
N THR A 45 -18.99 6.58 21.66
CA THR A 45 -19.76 5.34 21.90
C THR A 45 -18.89 4.21 22.43
N GLY A 46 -17.57 4.41 22.57
CA GLY A 46 -16.59 3.35 22.82
C GLY A 46 -16.50 2.33 21.67
N SER A 47 -15.46 1.49 21.69
CA SER A 47 -15.43 0.29 20.85
C SER A 47 -16.48 -0.70 21.37
N SER A 48 -17.54 -0.96 20.61
CA SER A 48 -18.48 -2.03 20.95
C SER A 48 -17.71 -3.35 21.00
N VAL A 49 -17.77 -4.02 22.16
CA VAL A 49 -17.14 -5.33 22.37
C VAL A 49 -17.78 -6.31 21.37
N GLN A 50 -17.01 -6.82 20.41
CA GLN A 50 -17.41 -8.02 19.67
C GLN A 50 -17.55 -9.16 20.69
N GLN A 51 -18.77 -9.66 20.83
CA GLN A 51 -19.11 -10.79 21.69
C GLN A 51 -18.31 -12.03 21.22
N GLU A 52 -17.66 -12.74 22.15
CA GLU A 52 -16.90 -13.96 21.84
C GLU A 52 -17.73 -14.93 20.99
N ASP A 53 -17.16 -15.34 19.86
CA ASP A 53 -17.81 -16.13 18.81
C ASP A 53 -18.09 -17.57 19.29
N THR A 54 -19.29 -17.82 19.79
CA THR A 54 -19.80 -19.19 19.98
C THR A 54 -20.18 -19.79 18.63
N GLY A 55 -19.19 -20.26 17.86
CA GLY A 55 -19.27 -21.39 16.92
C GLY A 55 -20.35 -21.45 15.82
N GLU A 56 -21.22 -20.45 15.65
CA GLU A 56 -22.25 -20.44 14.62
C GLU A 56 -22.09 -19.21 13.72
N GLN A 57 -21.42 -19.40 12.58
CA GLN A 57 -21.40 -18.46 11.48
C GLN A 57 -22.83 -18.23 10.93
N ARG A 58 -23.53 -17.25 11.50
CA ARG A 58 -24.60 -16.52 10.83
C ARG A 58 -24.07 -15.13 10.51
N PRO A 59 -24.30 -14.60 9.29
CA PRO A 59 -23.95 -13.21 9.01
C PRO A 59 -24.81 -12.32 9.91
N GLN A 60 -24.23 -11.83 11.00
CA GLN A 60 -24.84 -10.77 11.78
C GLN A 60 -24.80 -9.52 10.91
N ILE A 61 -25.97 -9.11 10.45
CA ILE A 61 -26.18 -7.75 9.95
C ILE A 61 -26.00 -6.86 11.18
N VAL A 62 -24.78 -6.38 11.39
CA VAL A 62 -24.53 -5.26 12.31
C VAL A 62 -25.19 -4.07 11.66
N VAL A 63 -26.43 -3.79 12.06
CA VAL A 63 -27.08 -2.50 11.79
C VAL A 63 -26.34 -1.49 12.66
N ASN A 64 -25.20 -1.01 12.19
CA ASN A 64 -24.71 0.28 12.63
C ASN A 64 -25.77 1.26 12.17
N VAL A 65 -26.61 1.69 13.10
CA VAL A 65 -27.50 2.83 12.89
C VAL A 65 -26.56 3.98 12.55
N ALA A 66 -26.47 4.29 11.26
CA ALA A 66 -25.84 5.50 10.80
C ALA A 66 -26.60 6.63 11.49
N SER A 67 -26.03 7.15 12.58
CA SER A 67 -26.43 8.44 13.09
C SER A 67 -26.28 9.40 11.92
N GLU A 68 -27.39 10.00 11.49
CA GLU A 68 -27.41 11.02 10.46
C GLU A 68 -26.26 12.01 10.69
N PRO A 69 -25.62 12.54 9.64
CA PRO A 69 -24.65 13.60 9.81
C PRO A 69 -25.41 14.80 10.37
N ALA A 70 -25.35 15.00 11.69
CA ALA A 70 -25.84 16.20 12.33
C ALA A 70 -25.07 17.39 11.73
N SER A 71 -25.70 18.04 10.75
CA SER A 71 -25.21 19.24 10.11
C SER A 71 -25.36 20.42 11.06
N SER A 72 -24.38 20.58 11.95
CA SER A 72 -23.92 21.89 12.45
C SER A 72 -22.63 21.65 13.23
N SER A 73 -21.51 21.68 12.50
CA SER A 73 -20.19 21.29 12.99
C SER A 73 -19.85 22.02 14.30
N GLY A 74 -19.58 21.30 15.37
CA GLY A 74 -19.07 21.91 16.61
C GLY A 74 -17.71 22.62 16.45
N LEU A 75 -17.16 22.69 15.23
CA LEU A 75 -15.87 23.28 14.91
C LEU A 75 -15.84 23.91 13.50
N THR A 76 -15.03 24.96 13.35
CA THR A 76 -14.65 25.62 12.10
C THR A 76 -13.14 25.58 11.94
N ILE A 77 -12.63 25.05 10.82
CA ILE A 77 -11.18 25.02 10.53
C ILE A 77 -10.74 26.43 10.09
N LEU A 78 -9.69 26.97 10.70
CA LEU A 78 -9.15 28.31 10.40
C LEU A 78 -7.89 28.24 9.55
N GLY A 79 -7.10 27.18 9.70
CA GLY A 79 -5.90 26.90 8.93
C GLY A 79 -5.48 25.44 9.06
N ARG A 80 -4.31 25.08 8.52
CA ARG A 80 -3.81 23.69 8.58
C ARG A 80 -3.50 23.21 9.99
N THR A 81 -3.30 24.10 10.96
CA THR A 81 -2.95 23.75 12.34
C THR A 81 -3.90 24.37 13.38
N SER A 82 -4.91 25.14 12.95
CA SER A 82 -5.77 25.91 13.83
C SER A 82 -7.25 25.77 13.49
N ALA A 83 -8.08 25.78 14.53
CA ALA A 83 -9.52 25.64 14.41
C ALA A 83 -10.25 26.32 15.57
N ARG A 84 -11.53 26.62 15.39
CA ARG A 84 -12.43 27.17 16.41
C ARG A 84 -13.51 26.16 16.75
N VAL A 85 -13.52 25.68 17.98
CA VAL A 85 -14.59 24.89 18.58
C VAL A 85 -15.69 25.85 19.03
N ARG A 86 -16.92 25.62 18.57
CA ARG A 86 -18.08 26.45 18.92
C ARG A 86 -18.47 26.23 20.37
N ALA A 87 -18.99 27.27 21.02
CA ALA A 87 -19.54 27.18 22.38
C ALA A 87 -20.40 25.93 22.57
N ARG A 88 -20.23 25.26 23.72
CA ARG A 88 -20.94 24.03 24.12
C ARG A 88 -20.77 22.84 23.17
N SER A 89 -19.70 22.82 22.38
CA SER A 89 -19.36 21.71 21.51
C SER A 89 -18.13 20.96 22.00
N THR A 90 -18.04 19.68 21.67
CA THR A 90 -16.87 18.85 21.92
C THR A 90 -16.37 18.28 20.60
N VAL A 91 -15.06 18.26 20.41
CA VAL A 91 -14.40 17.63 19.26
C VAL A 91 -13.25 16.77 19.76
N SER A 92 -13.15 15.57 19.19
CA SER A 92 -12.07 14.65 19.47
C SER A 92 -11.03 14.64 18.35
N PHE A 93 -9.77 14.52 18.74
CA PHE A 93 -8.64 14.31 17.84
C PHE A 93 -8.14 12.86 17.87
N ALA A 94 -8.98 11.93 18.33
CA ALA A 94 -8.80 10.48 18.14
C ALA A 94 -9.04 10.10 16.68
N THR A 95 -8.12 10.52 15.81
CA THR A 95 -8.22 10.37 14.36
C THR A 95 -6.90 9.92 13.77
N TYR A 96 -6.95 9.39 12.55
CA TYR A 96 -5.81 8.81 11.89
C TYR A 96 -4.57 9.74 11.86
N PHE A 97 -4.76 11.01 11.52
CA PHE A 97 -3.64 11.96 11.44
C PHE A 97 -3.29 12.66 12.75
N ASN A 98 -4.18 12.76 13.75
CA ASN A 98 -3.93 13.59 14.94
C ASN A 98 -3.73 12.80 16.23
N ALA A 99 -4.18 11.55 16.30
CA ALA A 99 -3.81 10.65 17.38
C ALA A 99 -2.34 10.25 17.26
N PHE A 100 -1.71 9.95 18.40
CA PHE A 100 -0.32 9.52 18.49
C PHE A 100 -0.23 7.99 18.63
N PRO A 101 0.43 7.28 17.69
CA PRO A 101 0.52 5.81 17.70
C PRO A 101 1.54 5.32 18.74
N ALA A 102 1.22 5.49 20.02
CA ALA A 102 2.12 5.31 21.16
C ALA A 102 2.85 3.95 21.18
N SER A 103 2.17 2.88 20.80
CA SER A 103 2.76 1.54 20.75
C SER A 103 3.86 1.36 19.70
N TYR A 104 3.76 2.06 18.56
CA TYR A 104 4.76 2.02 17.49
C TYR A 104 6.04 2.73 17.92
N TRP A 105 5.90 3.92 18.53
CA TRP A 105 7.02 4.68 19.08
C TRP A 105 7.71 3.92 20.21
N ARG A 106 6.96 3.40 21.19
CA ARG A 106 7.52 2.60 22.30
C ARG A 106 8.35 1.41 21.80
N HIS A 107 7.80 0.68 20.82
CA HIS A 107 8.43 -0.54 20.33
C HIS A 107 9.74 -0.25 19.58
N ASN A 108 9.72 0.75 18.69
CA ASN A 108 10.82 0.97 17.74
C ASN A 108 11.85 2.00 18.22
N THR A 109 11.53 2.88 19.18
CA THR A 109 12.38 4.04 19.53
C THR A 109 12.90 4.04 20.97
N HIS A 110 13.91 4.88 21.23
CA HIS A 110 14.44 5.08 22.59
C HIS A 110 13.49 5.84 23.52
N LEU A 111 12.42 6.47 23.00
CA LEU A 111 11.48 7.24 23.80
C LEU A 111 10.79 6.39 24.87
N ARG A 112 10.63 6.98 26.04
CA ARG A 112 9.92 6.40 27.20
C ARG A 112 8.73 7.23 27.64
N GLU A 113 8.71 8.48 27.25
CA GLU A 113 7.62 9.42 27.44
C GLU A 113 7.54 10.34 26.22
N VAL A 114 6.38 10.95 26.05
CA VAL A 114 6.13 12.00 25.06
C VAL A 114 5.39 13.14 25.74
N VAL A 115 5.51 14.35 25.22
CA VAL A 115 4.80 15.52 25.73
C VAL A 115 3.76 15.96 24.70
N LEU A 116 2.50 16.02 25.10
CA LEU A 116 1.46 16.70 24.34
C LEU A 116 1.50 18.18 24.72
N ARG A 117 1.69 19.06 23.74
CA ARG A 117 1.57 20.52 23.90
C ARG A 117 0.36 21.01 23.12
N VAL A 118 -0.60 21.67 23.77
CA VAL A 118 -1.79 22.25 23.13
C VAL A 118 -1.87 23.74 23.44
N ARG A 119 -2.03 24.58 22.41
CA ARG A 119 -2.17 26.04 22.56
C ARG A 119 -3.61 26.45 22.25
N THR A 120 -4.25 27.17 23.15
CA THR A 120 -5.65 27.58 23.02
C THR A 120 -5.92 29.03 23.41
N THR A 121 -7.03 29.59 22.92
CA THR A 121 -7.59 30.88 23.38
C THR A 121 -9.08 30.73 23.66
N GLY A 122 -9.62 31.41 24.67
CA GLY A 122 -11.01 31.25 25.12
C GLY A 122 -11.15 30.17 26.18
N ARG A 123 -12.38 29.96 26.65
CA ARG A 123 -12.68 29.09 27.78
C ARG A 123 -13.16 27.69 27.37
N GLY A 124 -12.58 26.66 28.00
CA GLY A 124 -12.97 25.28 27.78
C GLY A 124 -12.10 24.27 28.53
N THR A 125 -12.03 23.05 28.00
CA THR A 125 -11.20 21.97 28.57
C THR A 125 -10.42 21.24 27.48
N VAL A 126 -9.22 20.80 27.84
CA VAL A 126 -8.38 19.86 27.09
C VAL A 126 -8.35 18.55 27.87
N SER A 127 -8.92 17.48 27.30
CA SER A 127 -8.92 16.15 27.93
C SER A 127 -7.98 15.22 27.17
N VAL A 128 -7.05 14.56 27.86
CA VAL A 128 -6.10 13.62 27.27
C VAL A 128 -6.59 12.20 27.54
N HIS A 129 -6.55 11.36 26.52
CA HIS A 129 -7.03 10.00 26.56
C HIS A 129 -5.97 9.04 26.01
N SER A 130 -6.07 7.79 26.44
CA SER A 130 -5.28 6.69 25.91
C SER A 130 -6.16 5.50 25.58
N SER A 131 -5.61 4.54 24.84
CA SER A 131 -6.24 3.24 24.62
C SER A 131 -5.26 2.11 24.89
N ASN A 132 -5.78 0.95 25.27
CA ASN A 132 -5.00 -0.29 25.29
C ASN A 132 -5.10 -1.03 23.94
N ALA A 133 -4.43 -2.18 23.82
CA ALA A 133 -4.41 -2.97 22.59
C ALA A 133 -5.77 -3.55 22.16
N ARG A 134 -6.79 -3.53 23.04
CA ARG A 134 -8.17 -3.96 22.74
C ARG A 134 -9.06 -2.81 22.26
N GLY A 135 -8.54 -1.58 22.24
CA GLY A 135 -9.32 -0.39 21.89
C GLY A 135 -10.10 0.24 23.03
N GLU A 136 -9.94 -0.24 24.26
CA GLU A 136 -10.61 0.37 25.41
C GLU A 136 -9.98 1.74 25.73
N SER A 137 -10.81 2.78 25.71
CA SER A 137 -10.43 4.16 26.03
C SER A 137 -10.32 4.38 27.54
N VAL A 138 -9.26 5.08 27.97
CA VAL A 138 -9.01 5.44 29.36
C VAL A 138 -8.65 6.92 29.44
N PRO A 139 -9.35 7.73 30.25
CA PRO A 139 -8.97 9.13 30.49
C PRO A 139 -7.65 9.20 31.25
N VAL A 140 -6.78 10.13 30.86
CA VAL A 140 -5.42 10.29 31.41
C VAL A 140 -5.33 11.56 32.25
N SER A 141 -5.74 12.70 31.71
CA SER A 141 -5.77 13.99 32.41
C SER A 141 -6.81 14.92 31.80
N VAL A 142 -7.23 15.94 32.55
CA VAL A 142 -8.14 16.99 32.09
C VAL A 142 -7.60 18.33 32.58
N HIS A 143 -7.52 19.31 31.68
CA HIS A 143 -6.99 20.64 31.96
C HIS A 143 -8.04 21.69 31.59
N GLU A 144 -8.41 22.56 32.53
CA GLU A 144 -9.23 23.73 32.25
C GLU A 144 -8.38 24.83 31.60
N VAL A 145 -8.89 25.44 30.54
CA VAL A 145 -8.20 26.51 29.81
C VAL A 145 -9.10 27.74 29.72
N ALA A 146 -8.50 28.92 29.85
CA ALA A 146 -9.20 30.20 29.78
C ALA A 146 -8.25 31.34 29.39
N GLY A 147 -8.82 32.43 28.88
CA GLY A 147 -8.09 33.67 28.62
C GLY A 147 -7.54 33.81 27.20
N ALA A 148 -6.61 34.75 27.02
CA ALA A 148 -6.14 35.17 25.69
C ALA A 148 -5.20 34.17 25.01
N GLU A 149 -4.31 33.51 25.74
CA GLU A 149 -3.52 32.37 25.27
C GLU A 149 -3.17 31.48 26.46
N HIS A 150 -3.36 30.18 26.30
CA HIS A 150 -3.07 29.17 27.30
C HIS A 150 -2.31 28.01 26.65
N VAL A 151 -1.32 27.45 27.35
CA VAL A 151 -0.51 26.32 26.87
C VAL A 151 -0.63 25.18 27.87
N VAL A 152 -1.20 24.07 27.42
CA VAL A 152 -1.24 22.81 28.19
C VAL A 152 -0.07 21.96 27.75
N GLU A 153 0.75 21.50 28.69
CA GLU A 153 1.78 20.47 28.48
C GLU A 153 1.49 19.25 29.36
N ALA A 154 1.27 18.09 28.74
CA ALA A 154 1.04 16.84 29.44
C ALA A 154 2.16 15.84 29.13
N VAL A 155 2.88 15.39 30.16
CA VAL A 155 3.93 14.36 30.05
C VAL A 155 3.32 12.97 30.16
N LEU A 156 3.49 12.15 29.13
CA LEU A 156 2.75 10.91 28.95
C LEU A 156 3.70 9.70 28.83
N PRO A 157 3.66 8.75 29.78
CA PRO A 157 4.58 7.61 29.79
C PRO A 157 4.18 6.53 28.79
N LEU A 158 5.11 6.07 27.97
CA LEU A 158 4.89 5.02 26.97
C LEU A 158 4.92 3.59 27.55
N LYS A 159 5.09 3.41 28.87
CA LYS A 159 5.33 2.08 29.49
C LYS A 159 4.22 1.06 29.20
N ALA A 160 2.96 1.50 29.12
CA ALA A 160 1.76 0.65 29.03
C ALA A 160 1.41 0.19 27.59
N PHE A 161 2.15 0.62 26.56
CA PHE A 161 1.79 0.37 25.15
C PHE A 161 2.56 -0.80 24.53
N ALA A 162 2.67 -1.92 25.26
CA ALA A 162 3.52 -3.04 24.87
C ALA A 162 3.07 -3.75 23.59
N ASP A 163 1.76 -3.91 23.40
CA ASP A 163 1.17 -4.66 22.27
C ASP A 163 0.20 -3.81 21.43
N GLY A 164 0.00 -2.56 21.82
CA GLY A 164 -0.97 -1.69 21.18
C GLY A 164 -1.30 -0.46 22.01
N GLY A 165 -2.10 0.42 21.40
CA GLY A 165 -2.67 1.62 22.00
C GLY A 165 -2.13 2.92 21.41
N TRP A 166 -2.92 3.95 21.65
CA TRP A 166 -2.79 5.31 21.15
C TRP A 166 -2.94 6.32 22.27
N TYR A 167 -2.40 7.51 22.07
CA TYR A 167 -2.78 8.72 22.81
C TYR A 167 -3.54 9.68 21.89
N TRP A 168 -4.48 10.43 22.43
CA TRP A 168 -5.11 11.57 21.75
C TRP A 168 -5.62 12.58 22.77
N PHE A 169 -6.17 13.69 22.30
CA PHE A 169 -6.84 14.66 23.14
C PHE A 169 -8.16 15.12 22.53
N ASP A 170 -9.03 15.63 23.38
CA ASP A 170 -10.33 16.18 23.04
C ASP A 170 -10.44 17.62 23.55
N LEU A 171 -11.17 18.45 22.82
CA LEU A 171 -11.47 19.83 23.21
C LEU A 171 -12.96 19.97 23.46
N ALA A 172 -13.34 20.52 24.61
CA ALA A 172 -14.72 20.91 24.88
C ALA A 172 -14.77 22.41 25.20
N ALA A 173 -15.51 23.16 24.37
CA ALA A 173 -15.75 24.58 24.59
C ALA A 173 -16.82 24.78 25.67
N ALA A 174 -16.63 25.80 26.52
CA ALA A 174 -17.56 26.11 27.59
C ALA A 174 -18.77 26.92 27.07
N ASP A 175 -19.05 28.07 27.66
CA ASP A 175 -20.13 28.99 27.28
C ASP A 175 -19.77 29.91 26.10
N GLU A 176 -18.49 29.98 25.72
CA GLU A 176 -17.96 30.73 24.58
C GLU A 176 -17.15 29.83 23.63
N ASP A 177 -16.78 30.36 22.46
CA ASP A 177 -15.95 29.64 21.49
C ASP A 177 -14.52 29.42 22.05
N LEU A 178 -14.00 28.22 21.85
CA LEU A 178 -12.62 27.85 22.18
C LEU A 178 -11.82 27.71 20.88
N GLN A 179 -10.73 28.47 20.74
CA GLN A 179 -9.86 28.37 19.57
C GLN A 179 -8.63 27.52 19.90
N LEU A 180 -8.36 26.51 19.06
CA LEU A 180 -7.11 25.79 18.98
C LEU A 180 -6.16 26.58 18.08
N LEU A 181 -5.03 27.01 18.63
CA LEU A 181 -3.95 27.68 17.89
C LEU A 181 -2.98 26.67 17.24
N GLY A 182 -2.82 25.51 17.86
CA GLY A 182 -1.94 24.42 17.40
C GLY A 182 -1.76 23.35 18.48
N ALA A 183 -1.33 22.17 18.08
CA ALA A 183 -0.96 21.10 19.00
C ALA A 183 0.20 20.26 18.46
N GLN A 184 1.05 19.79 19.36
CA GLN A 184 2.29 19.08 19.04
C GLN A 184 2.47 17.89 19.96
N TRP A 185 2.94 16.78 19.39
CA TRP A 185 3.54 15.68 20.14
C TRP A 185 5.06 15.84 20.10
N LEU A 186 5.68 15.89 21.26
CA LEU A 186 7.09 16.17 21.44
C LEU A 186 7.79 14.97 22.09
N GLY A 187 9.05 14.75 21.73
CA GLY A 187 9.93 13.76 22.33
C GLY A 187 11.23 14.39 22.80
N ASP A 188 11.95 13.71 23.69
CA ASP A 188 13.31 14.10 24.05
C ASP A 188 14.25 13.83 22.87
N GLY A 189 14.63 14.88 22.15
CA GLY A 189 15.52 14.80 20.99
C GLY A 189 17.00 14.92 21.34
N THR A 190 17.35 14.93 22.63
CA THR A 190 18.73 15.15 23.06
C THR A 190 19.66 14.06 22.50
N GLY A 191 20.62 14.45 21.67
CA GLY A 191 21.57 13.53 21.05
C GLY A 191 21.01 12.66 19.93
N VAL A 192 19.76 12.90 19.48
CA VAL A 192 19.18 12.25 18.31
C VAL A 192 19.61 13.03 17.06
N PRO A 193 20.39 12.45 16.13
CA PRO A 193 20.77 13.13 14.90
C PRO A 193 19.54 13.37 14.02
N GLU A 194 19.55 14.47 13.28
CA GLU A 194 18.54 14.74 12.25
C GLU A 194 19.06 14.22 10.90
N GLY A 195 18.40 13.19 10.36
CA GLY A 195 18.82 12.61 9.10
C GLY A 195 18.36 13.40 7.89
N THR A 196 19.17 13.39 6.85
CA THR A 196 18.89 14.02 5.55
C THR A 196 18.17 13.05 4.61
N VAL A 197 17.27 13.57 3.78
CA VAL A 197 16.39 12.80 2.90
C VAL A 197 16.60 13.20 1.44
N THR A 198 16.89 12.22 0.60
CA THR A 198 16.62 12.31 -0.84
C THR A 198 15.21 11.77 -1.08
N LEU A 199 14.28 12.63 -1.47
CA LEU A 199 12.92 12.24 -1.86
C LEU A 199 12.93 11.87 -3.34
N GLN A 200 12.59 10.63 -3.66
CA GLN A 200 12.55 10.17 -5.04
C GLN A 200 11.14 9.87 -5.52
N ILE A 201 10.81 10.38 -6.71
CA ILE A 201 9.56 10.14 -7.44
C ILE A 201 9.87 9.35 -8.72
N THR A 202 9.23 8.20 -8.90
CA THR A 202 9.29 7.42 -10.15
C THR A 202 8.13 7.84 -11.06
N THR A 203 8.39 8.25 -12.31
CA THR A 203 7.30 8.61 -13.24
C THR A 203 7.38 7.92 -14.61
N MET A 204 6.20 7.64 -15.17
CA MET A 204 6.02 7.08 -16.51
C MET A 204 4.77 7.68 -17.15
N ASN A 205 4.94 8.71 -18.00
CA ASN A 205 3.84 9.36 -18.73
C ASN A 205 2.69 9.87 -17.84
N LYS A 206 3.02 10.34 -16.62
CA LYS A 206 2.09 11.11 -15.77
C LYS A 206 2.73 12.43 -15.30
N PRO A 207 3.27 13.22 -16.24
CA PRO A 207 4.09 14.37 -15.88
C PRO A 207 3.31 15.46 -15.10
N SER A 208 1.99 15.58 -15.30
CA SER A 208 1.14 16.52 -14.55
C SER A 208 0.97 16.18 -13.06
N TYR A 209 0.88 14.90 -12.70
CA TYR A 209 0.88 14.45 -11.30
C TYR A 209 2.23 14.74 -10.65
N CYS A 210 3.32 14.42 -11.37
CA CYS A 210 4.67 14.67 -10.91
C CYS A 210 4.92 16.17 -10.65
N LEU A 211 4.53 17.04 -11.57
CA LEU A 211 4.65 18.50 -11.41
C LEU A 211 3.80 19.03 -10.24
N THR A 212 2.60 18.48 -10.03
CA THR A 212 1.76 18.83 -8.86
C THR A 212 2.49 18.50 -7.55
N ASN A 213 3.10 17.32 -7.45
CA ASN A 213 3.87 16.93 -6.27
C ASN A 213 5.13 17.79 -6.09
N ALA A 214 5.86 18.11 -7.17
CA ALA A 214 7.01 19.00 -7.11
C ALA A 214 6.61 20.42 -6.63
N ARG A 215 5.49 20.97 -7.10
CA ARG A 215 4.94 22.25 -6.63
C ARG A 215 4.66 22.24 -5.12
N LEU A 216 4.00 21.19 -4.63
CA LEU A 216 3.73 21.03 -3.21
C LEU A 216 5.03 20.98 -2.39
N LEU A 217 6.02 20.21 -2.84
CA LEU A 217 7.28 20.06 -2.14
C LEU A 217 8.09 21.37 -2.09
N VAL A 218 8.10 22.17 -3.16
CA VAL A 218 8.79 23.47 -3.15
C VAL A 218 8.09 24.53 -2.29
N GLU A 219 6.76 24.44 -2.18
CA GLU A 219 5.98 25.27 -1.25
C GLU A 219 6.21 24.88 0.22
N GLN A 220 6.53 23.62 0.48
CA GLN A 220 6.77 23.09 1.82
C GLN A 220 8.26 23.02 2.20
N GLN A 221 9.16 23.55 1.37
CA GLN A 221 10.61 23.39 1.55
C GLN A 221 11.13 23.95 2.89
N GLU A 222 10.51 25.01 3.43
CA GLU A 222 10.85 25.57 4.74
C GLU A 222 10.35 24.71 5.90
N ASN A 223 9.26 23.95 5.69
CA ASN A 223 8.67 23.03 6.66
C ASN A 223 9.27 21.62 6.58
N LEU A 224 10.05 21.34 5.53
CA LEU A 224 10.72 20.08 5.26
C LEU A 224 12.24 20.29 5.09
N PRO A 225 12.93 20.90 6.07
CA PRO A 225 14.36 21.20 5.97
C PRO A 225 15.22 19.94 5.79
N GLN A 226 14.73 18.79 6.25
CA GLN A 226 15.41 17.50 6.10
C GLN A 226 15.42 16.95 4.66
N VAL A 227 14.54 17.45 3.77
CA VAL A 227 14.52 17.02 2.37
C VAL A 227 15.54 17.85 1.60
N GLU A 228 16.76 17.33 1.48
CA GLU A 228 17.85 18.07 0.81
C GLU A 228 17.72 18.04 -0.71
N GLN A 229 17.26 16.91 -1.25
CA GLN A 229 17.11 16.69 -2.69
C GLN A 229 15.76 16.06 -3.02
N VAL A 230 15.21 16.47 -4.16
CA VAL A 230 14.09 15.83 -4.85
C VAL A 230 14.59 15.30 -6.18
N VAL A 231 14.49 13.99 -6.39
CA VAL A 231 14.92 13.32 -7.62
C VAL A 231 13.68 12.77 -8.33
N ILE A 232 13.43 13.24 -9.55
CA ILE A 232 12.40 12.69 -10.42
C ILE A 232 13.08 11.77 -11.43
N VAL A 233 12.75 10.48 -11.40
CA VAL A 233 13.23 9.51 -12.39
C VAL A 233 12.15 9.37 -13.47
N ASP A 234 12.34 10.08 -14.58
CA ASP A 234 11.38 10.15 -15.68
C ASP A 234 11.69 9.08 -16.72
N GLN A 235 10.88 8.02 -16.68
CA GLN A 235 10.98 6.87 -17.57
C GLN A 235 10.07 6.98 -18.80
N GLY A 236 9.34 8.09 -18.92
CA GLY A 236 8.31 8.32 -19.94
C GLY A 236 8.86 8.87 -21.25
N ASN A 237 7.96 8.99 -22.22
CA ASN A 237 8.17 9.80 -23.43
C ASN A 237 7.35 11.09 -23.43
N GLN A 238 6.45 11.27 -22.46
CA GLN A 238 5.85 12.55 -22.10
C GLN A 238 6.61 13.08 -20.89
N LYS A 239 7.57 13.98 -21.13
CA LYS A 239 8.55 14.37 -20.12
C LYS A 239 7.99 15.38 -19.14
N VAL A 240 8.37 15.27 -17.87
CA VAL A 240 8.00 16.23 -16.81
C VAL A 240 8.59 17.61 -17.07
N VAL A 241 9.79 17.67 -17.67
CA VAL A 241 10.45 18.94 -18.01
C VAL A 241 9.70 19.73 -19.10
N ASP A 242 8.87 19.05 -19.88
CA ASP A 242 8.06 19.66 -20.95
C ASP A 242 6.70 20.16 -20.43
N GLU A 243 6.35 19.93 -19.16
CA GLU A 243 5.05 20.33 -18.62
C GLU A 243 4.97 21.85 -18.35
N PRO A 244 3.84 22.49 -18.70
CA PRO A 244 3.62 23.90 -18.41
C PRO A 244 3.80 24.26 -16.93
N GLY A 245 4.76 25.15 -16.68
CA GLY A 245 5.11 25.64 -15.35
C GLY A 245 6.12 24.78 -14.59
N PHE A 246 6.80 23.84 -15.27
CA PHE A 246 7.98 23.17 -14.72
C PHE A 246 9.12 24.15 -14.43
N ASP A 247 9.43 25.06 -15.35
CA ASP A 247 10.53 26.03 -15.21
C ASP A 247 10.43 26.87 -13.93
N GLU A 248 9.23 27.30 -13.55
CA GLU A 248 8.98 28.05 -12.30
C GLU A 248 9.33 27.19 -11.06
N VAL A 249 8.97 25.91 -11.08
CA VAL A 249 9.25 24.98 -9.99
C VAL A 249 10.75 24.69 -9.91
N GLN A 250 11.40 24.49 -11.05
CA GLN A 250 12.84 24.29 -11.15
C GLN A 250 13.61 25.52 -10.65
N GLU A 251 13.20 26.74 -11.02
CA GLU A 251 13.83 27.98 -10.55
C GLU A 251 13.73 28.12 -9.02
N ARG A 252 12.58 27.76 -8.44
CA ARG A 252 12.36 27.83 -6.98
C ARG A 252 13.11 26.75 -6.19
N PHE A 253 13.33 25.57 -6.77
CA PHE A 253 14.14 24.52 -6.14
C PHE A 253 15.65 24.72 -6.34
N GLY A 254 16.06 25.28 -7.47
CA GLY A 254 17.45 25.27 -7.92
C GLY A 254 17.99 23.86 -8.04
N ASP A 255 19.23 23.66 -7.59
CA ASP A 255 19.94 22.37 -7.67
C ASP A 255 19.33 21.26 -6.79
N ARG A 256 18.37 21.59 -5.92
CA ARG A 256 17.67 20.61 -5.08
C ARG A 256 16.74 19.72 -5.89
N LEU A 257 16.21 20.18 -7.02
CA LEU A 257 15.39 19.38 -7.92
C LEU A 257 16.24 18.86 -9.08
N ARG A 258 16.32 17.54 -9.19
CA ARG A 258 17.03 16.84 -10.27
C ARG A 258 16.04 15.95 -11.02
N VAL A 259 15.91 16.17 -12.32
CA VAL A 259 15.18 15.26 -13.21
C VAL A 259 16.18 14.39 -13.96
N ILE A 260 15.95 13.08 -13.92
CA ILE A 260 16.76 12.08 -14.57
C ILE A 260 15.96 11.47 -15.71
N ASP A 261 16.43 11.65 -16.95
CA ASP A 261 15.90 10.94 -18.11
C ASP A 261 16.44 9.49 -18.13
N GLN A 262 15.54 8.52 -18.07
CA GLN A 262 15.83 7.10 -18.05
C GLN A 262 14.91 6.35 -19.02
N GLY A 263 15.38 5.26 -19.59
CA GLY A 263 14.57 4.33 -20.36
C GLY A 263 13.58 3.58 -19.46
N ASN A 264 12.57 2.97 -20.05
CA ASN A 264 11.57 2.24 -19.25
C ASN A 264 12.15 0.95 -18.64
N LEU A 265 12.55 1.01 -17.37
CA LEU A 265 13.00 -0.13 -16.56
C LEU A 265 11.93 -0.57 -15.55
N GLY A 266 10.72 -0.03 -15.67
CA GLY A 266 9.59 -0.32 -14.79
C GLY A 266 9.68 0.35 -13.42
N GLY A 267 8.81 -0.05 -12.50
CA GLY A 267 8.76 0.48 -11.14
C GLY A 267 10.09 0.25 -10.40
N ALA A 268 10.56 -1.00 -10.34
CA ALA A 268 11.78 -1.31 -9.59
C ALA A 268 13.01 -0.59 -10.15
N GLY A 269 13.11 -0.40 -11.46
CA GLY A 269 14.21 0.37 -12.06
C GLY A 269 14.17 1.85 -11.71
N GLY A 270 12.98 2.45 -11.59
CA GLY A 270 12.82 3.82 -11.11
C GLY A 270 13.22 3.97 -9.65
N PHE A 271 12.70 3.07 -8.79
CA PHE A 271 13.02 3.07 -7.36
C PHE A 271 14.49 2.72 -7.08
N ALA A 272 15.07 1.76 -7.81
CA ALA A 272 16.50 1.44 -7.72
C ALA A 272 17.36 2.65 -8.10
N ARG A 273 16.95 3.43 -9.12
CA ARG A 273 17.64 4.67 -9.45
C ARG A 273 17.55 5.69 -8.31
N GLY A 274 16.40 5.81 -7.67
CA GLY A 274 16.24 6.65 -6.47
C GLY A 274 17.14 6.25 -5.31
N MET A 275 17.16 4.97 -4.98
CA MET A 275 18.07 4.41 -3.98
C MET A 275 19.54 4.67 -4.34
N TYR A 276 19.92 4.48 -5.60
CA TYR A 276 21.28 4.71 -6.11
C TYR A 276 21.71 6.18 -5.95
N GLU A 277 20.87 7.12 -6.37
CA GLU A 277 21.16 8.56 -6.26
C GLU A 277 21.24 9.02 -4.81
N ALA A 278 20.38 8.51 -3.92
CA ALA A 278 20.43 8.83 -2.50
C ALA A 278 21.72 8.34 -1.82
N VAL A 279 22.21 7.14 -2.19
CA VAL A 279 23.50 6.64 -1.71
C VAL A 279 24.66 7.49 -2.23
N ARG A 280 24.61 7.93 -3.50
CA ARG A 280 25.63 8.83 -4.09
C ARG A 280 25.62 10.23 -3.50
N ALA A 281 24.45 10.74 -3.12
CA ALA A 281 24.28 12.02 -2.45
C ALA A 281 24.66 11.98 -0.95
N ASP A 282 25.07 10.81 -0.44
CA ASP A 282 25.35 10.56 0.99
C ASP A 282 24.20 10.98 1.92
N SER A 283 22.96 10.86 1.43
CA SER A 283 21.77 11.11 2.26
C SER A 283 21.66 10.06 3.36
N THR A 284 21.07 10.43 4.49
CA THR A 284 20.78 9.47 5.56
C THR A 284 19.69 8.48 5.12
N TYR A 285 18.69 8.98 4.40
CA TYR A 285 17.56 8.20 3.91
C TYR A 285 17.24 8.50 2.45
N VAL A 286 16.64 7.52 1.78
CA VAL A 286 15.81 7.74 0.59
C VAL A 286 14.34 7.63 1.00
N LEU A 287 13.49 8.54 0.54
CA LEU A 287 12.04 8.39 0.61
C LEU A 287 11.50 8.10 -0.79
N LEU A 288 11.13 6.84 -1.04
CA LEU A 288 10.56 6.40 -2.31
C LEU A 288 9.08 6.76 -2.38
N MET A 289 8.64 7.33 -3.50
CA MET A 289 7.26 7.72 -3.76
C MET A 289 6.86 7.47 -5.22
N ASP A 290 5.59 7.15 -5.43
CA ASP A 290 4.98 7.10 -6.77
C ASP A 290 4.68 8.51 -7.30
N ASP A 291 4.42 8.63 -8.61
CA ASP A 291 4.07 9.91 -9.24
C ASP A 291 2.61 10.32 -9.01
N ASP A 292 1.66 9.38 -9.08
CA ASP A 292 0.22 9.59 -8.93
C ASP A 292 -0.29 9.44 -7.49
N VAL A 293 0.50 9.97 -6.55
CA VAL A 293 0.08 10.17 -5.17
C VAL A 293 -0.34 11.62 -4.92
N GLU A 294 -1.21 11.83 -3.93
CA GLU A 294 -1.32 13.11 -3.24
C GLU A 294 -0.67 13.00 -1.86
N ILE A 295 0.21 13.94 -1.56
CA ILE A 295 1.07 13.92 -0.38
C ILE A 295 0.44 14.74 0.73
N GLU A 296 0.36 14.19 1.95
CA GLU A 296 0.22 14.99 3.17
C GLU A 296 1.64 15.44 3.58
N PRO A 297 2.01 16.73 3.47
CA PRO A 297 3.39 17.17 3.73
C PRO A 297 3.90 16.80 5.11
N GLU A 298 3.01 16.81 6.10
CA GLU A 298 3.31 16.38 7.46
C GLU A 298 3.81 14.92 7.52
N ALA A 299 3.32 14.04 6.63
CA ALA A 299 3.73 12.65 6.55
C ALA A 299 5.23 12.52 6.19
N VAL A 300 5.76 13.40 5.32
CA VAL A 300 7.19 13.44 4.94
C VAL A 300 8.07 13.79 6.13
N ARG A 301 7.60 14.67 7.02
CA ARG A 301 8.30 14.96 8.28
C ARG A 301 8.18 13.83 9.29
N ARG A 302 6.98 13.28 9.51
CA ARG A 302 6.75 12.21 10.48
C ARG A 302 7.57 10.96 10.18
N VAL A 303 7.68 10.56 8.90
CA VAL A 303 8.42 9.36 8.51
C VAL A 303 9.93 9.50 8.80
N SER A 304 10.51 10.67 8.52
CA SER A 304 11.93 10.96 8.75
C SER A 304 12.23 11.13 10.23
N VAL A 305 11.41 11.88 10.97
CA VAL A 305 11.57 12.02 12.42
C VAL A 305 11.41 10.66 13.12
N PHE A 306 10.45 9.83 12.74
CA PHE A 306 10.34 8.49 13.32
C PHE A 306 11.59 7.63 13.07
N ALA A 307 12.15 7.70 11.85
CA ALA A 307 13.38 6.99 11.50
C ALA A 307 14.58 7.43 12.37
N ASP A 308 14.74 8.73 12.60
CA ASP A 308 15.82 9.28 13.45
C ASP A 308 15.78 8.73 14.88
N PHE A 309 14.57 8.52 15.42
CA PHE A 309 14.37 8.03 16.78
C PHE A 309 14.46 6.50 16.91
N CYS A 310 14.48 5.76 15.80
CA CYS A 310 14.52 4.30 15.83
C CYS A 310 15.81 3.79 16.47
N LYS A 311 15.71 2.72 17.27
CA LYS A 311 16.85 2.10 17.98
C LYS A 311 17.89 1.50 17.03
N ARG A 312 17.48 1.23 15.79
CA ARG A 312 18.23 0.58 14.71
C ARG A 312 17.70 1.11 13.38
N PRO A 313 18.50 1.08 12.30
CA PRO A 313 18.00 1.38 10.96
C PRO A 313 16.72 0.60 10.68
N THR A 314 15.67 1.29 10.28
CA THR A 314 14.31 0.75 10.14
C THR A 314 13.72 1.33 8.86
N LEU A 315 13.09 0.48 8.05
CA LEU A 315 12.30 0.92 6.90
C LEU A 315 10.97 1.44 7.43
N VAL A 316 10.58 2.65 7.04
CA VAL A 316 9.38 3.31 7.56
C VAL A 316 8.46 3.62 6.40
N GLY A 317 7.35 2.90 6.33
CA GLY A 317 6.35 3.00 5.30
C GLY A 317 5.17 3.87 5.70
N GLY A 318 4.59 4.57 4.72
CA GLY A 318 3.28 5.19 4.84
C GLY A 318 2.17 4.23 4.42
N HIS A 319 0.98 4.39 5.00
CA HIS A 319 -0.21 3.71 4.50
C HIS A 319 -0.72 4.35 3.20
N MET A 320 -1.52 3.59 2.46
CA MET A 320 -2.23 4.08 1.28
C MET A 320 -3.70 4.35 1.63
N ILE A 321 -4.16 5.57 1.37
CA ILE A 321 -5.57 5.93 1.36
C ILE A 321 -6.05 5.95 -0.09
N ASP A 322 -7.24 5.43 -0.36
CA ASP A 322 -7.80 5.43 -1.72
C ASP A 322 -8.09 6.87 -2.17
N LEU A 323 -7.48 7.29 -3.27
CA LEU A 323 -7.65 8.62 -3.85
C LEU A 323 -9.12 8.92 -4.21
N LEU A 324 -9.86 7.92 -4.69
CA LEU A 324 -11.27 8.09 -5.10
C LEU A 324 -12.23 7.99 -3.92
N ASN A 325 -11.81 7.35 -2.83
CA ASN A 325 -12.53 7.27 -1.57
C ASN A 325 -11.64 7.80 -0.45
N PRO A 326 -11.46 9.14 -0.32
CA PRO A 326 -10.31 9.75 0.35
C PRO A 326 -10.36 9.73 1.88
N THR A 327 -11.11 8.78 2.43
CA THR A 327 -11.26 8.43 3.86
C THR A 327 -11.15 6.92 4.08
N LYS A 328 -10.87 6.15 3.03
CA LYS A 328 -10.78 4.69 3.04
C LYS A 328 -9.33 4.26 2.94
N ILE A 329 -8.78 3.73 4.03
CA ILE A 329 -7.44 3.16 4.03
C ILE A 329 -7.47 1.80 3.33
N HIS A 330 -6.50 1.55 2.45
CA HIS A 330 -6.45 0.31 1.66
C HIS A 330 -6.09 -0.89 2.53
N ASN A 331 -4.98 -0.80 3.25
CA ASN A 331 -4.54 -1.77 4.24
C ASN A 331 -3.85 -1.02 5.39
N PHE A 332 -3.85 -1.63 6.58
CA PHE A 332 -3.17 -1.09 7.76
C PHE A 332 -1.79 -1.76 8.00
N GLY A 333 -1.39 -2.63 7.09
CA GLY A 333 -0.17 -3.42 7.17
C GLY A 333 -0.32 -4.77 6.47
N GLU A 334 0.77 -5.24 5.85
CA GLU A 334 0.81 -6.51 5.13
C GLU A 334 1.96 -7.40 5.61
N ALA A 335 1.70 -8.70 5.63
CA ALA A 335 2.65 -9.72 6.02
C ALA A 335 2.64 -10.86 5.00
N MET A 336 3.71 -11.63 5.01
CA MET A 336 3.91 -12.77 4.14
C MET A 336 3.67 -14.06 4.90
N ASP A 337 2.78 -14.91 4.39
CA ASP A 337 2.68 -16.28 4.86
C ASP A 337 3.87 -17.08 4.28
N PRO A 338 4.82 -17.54 5.10
CA PRO A 338 6.01 -18.22 4.60
C PRO A 338 5.69 -19.58 3.95
N TYR A 339 4.57 -20.23 4.31
CA TYR A 339 4.24 -21.56 3.80
C TYR A 339 3.47 -21.51 2.47
N SER A 340 2.48 -20.62 2.34
CA SER A 340 1.79 -20.42 1.06
C SER A 340 2.51 -19.46 0.10
N PHE A 341 3.49 -18.72 0.62
CA PHE A 341 4.26 -17.70 -0.09
C PHE A 341 3.33 -16.66 -0.78
N GLN A 342 2.32 -16.19 -0.05
CA GLN A 342 1.43 -15.10 -0.44
C GLN A 342 1.50 -13.98 0.61
N TYR A 343 1.46 -12.73 0.15
CA TYR A 343 1.24 -11.59 1.04
C TYR A 343 -0.26 -11.38 1.28
N GLY A 344 -0.59 -10.73 2.39
CA GLY A 344 -1.96 -10.37 2.78
C GLY A 344 -1.97 -9.53 4.06
N PRO A 345 -3.16 -9.26 4.65
CA PRO A 345 -3.28 -8.46 5.86
C PRO A 345 -2.40 -8.98 7.00
N ALA A 346 -1.67 -8.06 7.65
CA ALA A 346 -0.79 -8.39 8.75
C ALA A 346 -1.56 -8.63 10.06
N GLY A 347 -1.79 -9.91 10.37
CA GLY A 347 -2.41 -10.33 11.62
C GLY A 347 -3.90 -10.63 11.53
N GLU A 348 -4.40 -11.34 12.54
CA GLU A 348 -5.79 -11.76 12.61
C GLU A 348 -6.71 -10.58 12.93
N GLY A 349 -7.82 -10.47 12.19
CA GLY A 349 -8.84 -9.43 12.40
C GLY A 349 -8.51 -8.06 11.79
N VAL A 350 -7.36 -7.89 11.13
CA VAL A 350 -7.05 -6.66 10.38
C VAL A 350 -7.88 -6.63 9.09
N GLU A 351 -8.71 -5.61 8.96
CA GLU A 351 -9.62 -5.45 7.82
C GLU A 351 -8.94 -4.67 6.68
N LEU A 352 -9.26 -5.07 5.44
CA LEU A 352 -8.90 -4.31 4.24
C LEU A 352 -10.00 -3.28 3.92
N GLY A 353 -9.60 -2.11 3.43
CA GLY A 353 -10.54 -1.11 2.93
C GLY A 353 -11.39 -0.44 4.01
N HIS A 354 -10.82 -0.16 5.19
CA HIS A 354 -11.55 0.49 6.28
C HIS A 354 -11.85 1.96 5.98
N ASP A 355 -13.08 2.40 6.19
CA ASP A 355 -13.53 3.77 5.88
C ASP A 355 -13.84 4.58 7.15
N PHE A 356 -13.04 5.62 7.39
CA PHE A 356 -13.15 6.51 8.56
C PHE A 356 -14.43 7.37 8.58
N ARG A 357 -15.18 7.43 7.47
CA ARG A 357 -16.53 8.03 7.46
C ARG A 357 -17.55 7.18 8.22
N HIS A 358 -17.39 5.86 8.20
CA HIS A 358 -18.34 4.93 8.80
C HIS A 358 -17.97 4.58 10.24
N SER A 359 -16.69 4.36 10.51
CA SER A 359 -16.17 4.01 11.83
C SER A 359 -14.94 4.85 12.13
N SER A 360 -14.89 5.52 13.29
CA SER A 360 -13.72 6.33 13.67
C SER A 360 -12.66 5.45 14.34
N LEU A 361 -11.48 6.02 14.62
CA LEU A 361 -10.45 5.32 15.37
C LEU A 361 -11.01 4.79 16.71
N ARG A 362 -11.77 5.61 17.46
CA ARG A 362 -12.34 5.22 18.77
C ARG A 362 -13.29 4.03 18.72
N SER A 363 -13.95 3.79 17.58
CA SER A 363 -14.88 2.67 17.42
C SER A 363 -14.28 1.45 16.72
N THR A 364 -12.98 1.48 16.39
CA THR A 364 -12.32 0.44 15.57
C THR A 364 -11.25 -0.29 16.36
N ALA A 365 -11.67 -1.24 17.20
CA ALA A 365 -10.80 -1.95 18.16
C ALA A 365 -9.52 -2.54 17.55
N TRP A 366 -9.61 -3.13 16.35
CA TRP A 366 -8.46 -3.80 15.73
C TRP A 366 -7.31 -2.85 15.37
N MET A 367 -7.58 -1.55 15.16
CA MET A 367 -6.55 -0.52 14.89
C MET A 367 -5.75 -0.13 16.14
N HIS A 368 -6.18 -0.56 17.33
CA HIS A 368 -5.45 -0.29 18.56
C HIS A 368 -4.39 -1.34 18.86
N ARG A 369 -4.39 -2.49 18.18
CA ARG A 369 -3.27 -3.43 18.24
C ARG A 369 -2.12 -2.91 17.37
N ARG A 370 -0.87 -3.03 17.84
CA ARG A 370 0.29 -2.79 16.97
C ARG A 370 0.36 -3.89 15.92
N VAL A 371 0.39 -3.51 14.66
CA VAL A 371 0.51 -4.41 13.52
C VAL A 371 1.98 -4.53 13.14
N GLU A 372 2.47 -5.77 13.02
CA GLU A 372 3.83 -6.08 12.58
C GLU A 372 3.79 -6.52 11.12
N VAL A 373 4.59 -5.86 10.27
CA VAL A 373 4.59 -6.03 8.82
C VAL A 373 5.90 -6.64 8.34
N ASP A 374 5.87 -7.29 7.18
CA ASP A 374 7.08 -7.82 6.54
C ASP A 374 7.68 -6.86 5.51
N TYR A 375 6.85 -6.02 4.91
CA TYR A 375 7.25 -5.01 3.94
C TYR A 375 6.27 -3.83 3.99
N ASN A 376 6.60 -2.76 3.27
CA ASN A 376 5.66 -1.70 2.93
C ASN A 376 5.85 -1.37 1.46
N ALA A 377 4.75 -1.18 0.74
CA ALA A 377 4.82 -0.81 -0.66
C ALA A 377 5.46 0.57 -0.86
N TRP A 378 5.99 0.79 -2.05
CA TRP A 378 6.81 1.95 -2.39
C TRP A 378 6.05 3.18 -2.89
N TRP A 379 4.72 3.23 -2.70
CA TRP A 379 3.96 4.48 -2.83
C TRP A 379 4.47 5.57 -1.86
N MET A 380 4.97 5.13 -0.68
CA MET A 380 5.67 5.96 0.30
C MET A 380 6.46 5.05 1.25
N CYS A 381 7.78 4.94 1.04
CA CYS A 381 8.64 4.13 1.91
C CYS A 381 10.01 4.77 2.10
N LEU A 382 10.35 5.08 3.35
CA LEU A 382 11.65 5.61 3.74
C LEU A 382 12.60 4.45 4.06
N ILE A 383 13.78 4.46 3.43
CA ILE A 383 14.81 3.43 3.59
C ILE A 383 16.13 4.10 3.98
N PRO A 384 16.78 3.70 5.08
CA PRO A 384 18.12 4.17 5.41
C PRO A 384 19.13 3.75 4.35
N THR A 385 19.97 4.69 3.89
CA THR A 385 21.00 4.39 2.87
C THR A 385 22.05 3.41 3.37
N GLN A 386 22.26 3.34 4.69
CA GLN A 386 23.04 2.26 5.31
C GLN A 386 22.49 0.88 4.97
N VAL A 387 21.16 0.69 4.99
CA VAL A 387 20.54 -0.61 4.65
C VAL A 387 20.79 -0.92 3.17
N ILE A 388 20.63 0.06 2.28
CA ILE A 388 20.90 -0.11 0.85
C ILE A 388 22.35 -0.53 0.59
N ARG A 389 23.32 0.10 1.28
CA ARG A 389 24.75 -0.25 1.16
C ARG A 389 25.04 -1.69 1.62
N GLU A 390 24.24 -2.23 2.54
CA GLU A 390 24.44 -3.58 3.07
C GLU A 390 23.74 -4.67 2.25
N ILE A 391 22.49 -4.45 1.84
CA ILE A 391 21.67 -5.48 1.18
C ILE A 391 21.47 -5.25 -0.33
N GLY A 392 22.00 -4.15 -0.86
CA GLY A 392 21.85 -3.74 -2.26
C GLY A 392 20.56 -2.98 -2.56
N LEU A 393 20.39 -2.62 -3.82
CA LEU A 393 19.24 -1.93 -4.41
C LEU A 393 18.06 -2.88 -4.66
N ALA A 394 16.97 -2.41 -5.26
CA ALA A 394 15.83 -3.26 -5.62
C ALA A 394 16.24 -4.51 -6.43
N LEU A 395 15.49 -5.59 -6.28
CA LEU A 395 15.60 -6.74 -7.17
C LEU A 395 15.32 -6.26 -8.62
N PRO A 396 16.13 -6.64 -9.64
CA PRO A 396 15.89 -6.29 -11.05
C PRO A 396 14.68 -7.05 -11.63
N VAL A 397 13.49 -6.63 -11.19
CA VAL A 397 12.18 -7.04 -11.69
C VAL A 397 11.45 -5.81 -12.20
N PHE A 398 10.76 -5.88 -13.33
CA PHE A 398 10.18 -4.68 -13.95
C PHE A 398 9.12 -4.00 -13.04
N ILE A 399 8.16 -4.77 -12.52
CA ILE A 399 7.14 -4.31 -11.55
C ILE A 399 6.74 -5.48 -10.65
N LYS A 400 6.14 -5.18 -9.49
CA LYS A 400 5.57 -6.13 -8.52
C LYS A 400 6.65 -6.96 -7.83
N TRP A 401 6.42 -7.24 -6.54
CA TRP A 401 7.29 -8.03 -5.66
C TRP A 401 8.65 -7.40 -5.37
N ASP A 402 9.01 -6.29 -5.99
CA ASP A 402 10.21 -5.51 -5.70
C ASP A 402 10.19 -4.99 -4.25
N ASP A 403 9.09 -4.38 -3.83
CA ASP A 403 8.85 -3.93 -2.47
C ASP A 403 8.74 -5.08 -1.44
N VAL A 404 7.99 -6.14 -1.79
CA VAL A 404 7.79 -7.33 -0.97
C VAL A 404 9.13 -8.05 -0.73
N GLU A 405 9.88 -8.32 -1.79
CA GLU A 405 11.17 -9.00 -1.72
C GLU A 405 12.17 -8.17 -0.92
N TYR A 406 12.22 -6.84 -1.15
CA TYR A 406 13.13 -5.98 -0.42
C TYR A 406 12.84 -5.97 1.09
N GLY A 407 11.56 -5.94 1.48
CA GLY A 407 11.15 -6.04 2.88
C GLY A 407 11.54 -7.37 3.53
N ILE A 408 11.30 -8.50 2.85
CA ILE A 408 11.71 -9.83 3.32
C ILE A 408 13.24 -9.91 3.46
N ARG A 409 13.98 -9.40 2.48
CA ARG A 409 15.44 -9.39 2.48
C ARG A 409 16.00 -8.50 3.59
N ALA A 410 15.42 -7.33 3.81
CA ALA A 410 15.76 -6.45 4.94
C ALA A 410 15.51 -7.16 6.28
N LYS A 411 14.37 -7.83 6.42
CA LYS A 411 14.04 -8.64 7.61
C LYS A 411 15.06 -9.76 7.85
N ALA A 412 15.48 -10.46 6.79
CA ALA A 412 16.50 -11.50 6.87
C ALA A 412 17.88 -10.95 7.31
N ALA A 413 18.21 -9.71 6.95
CA ALA A 413 19.41 -8.99 7.40
C ALA A 413 19.25 -8.37 8.82
N GLY A 414 18.09 -8.51 9.46
CA GLY A 414 17.83 -7.99 10.81
C GLY A 414 17.28 -6.57 10.86
N TYR A 415 16.95 -5.97 9.71
CA TYR A 415 16.30 -4.68 9.58
C TYR A 415 14.77 -4.84 9.60
N ARG A 416 14.08 -3.98 10.33
CA ARG A 416 12.62 -4.04 10.47
C ARG A 416 11.95 -3.11 9.48
N THR A 417 10.72 -3.46 9.11
CA THR A 417 9.80 -2.58 8.41
C THR A 417 8.66 -2.19 9.33
N VAL A 418 8.25 -0.93 9.28
CA VAL A 418 7.12 -0.38 10.04
C VAL A 418 6.20 0.38 9.09
N SER A 419 4.96 -0.06 8.93
CA SER A 419 3.89 0.79 8.39
C SER A 419 3.41 1.71 9.49
N LEU A 420 3.80 2.99 9.44
CA LEU A 420 3.60 3.93 10.54
C LEU A 420 2.19 4.57 10.46
N PRO A 421 1.29 4.32 11.43
CA PRO A 421 -0.01 4.99 11.44
C PRO A 421 0.14 6.50 11.59
N GLY A 422 -0.74 7.26 10.93
CA GLY A 422 -0.64 8.72 10.84
C GLY A 422 0.36 9.21 9.78
N VAL A 423 0.98 8.31 9.02
CA VAL A 423 1.74 8.61 7.80
C VAL A 423 1.01 7.95 6.63
N ALA A 424 0.63 8.74 5.62
CA ALA A 424 -0.07 8.21 4.46
C ALA A 424 0.06 9.12 3.24
N VAL A 425 -0.22 8.53 2.08
CA VAL A 425 -0.51 9.22 0.82
C VAL A 425 -1.89 8.79 0.32
N TRP A 426 -2.53 9.63 -0.49
CA TRP A 426 -3.66 9.17 -1.30
C TRP A 426 -3.15 8.66 -2.63
N HIS A 427 -3.60 7.48 -3.06
CA HIS A 427 -3.19 6.86 -4.31
C HIS A 427 -4.38 6.15 -4.95
N LEU A 428 -4.40 6.04 -6.28
CA LEU A 428 -5.43 5.30 -7.00
C LEU A 428 -5.43 3.82 -6.54
N ALA A 429 -6.49 3.39 -5.87
CA ALA A 429 -6.61 2.01 -5.44
C ALA A 429 -6.89 1.10 -6.65
N TRP A 430 -6.21 -0.05 -6.72
CA TRP A 430 -6.40 -1.03 -7.78
C TRP A 430 -7.53 -2.03 -7.53
N ALA A 431 -8.40 -1.77 -6.55
CA ALA A 431 -9.42 -2.73 -6.10
C ALA A 431 -10.36 -3.22 -7.24
N ASP A 432 -10.55 -2.40 -8.26
CA ASP A 432 -11.41 -2.71 -9.42
C ASP A 432 -10.63 -3.27 -10.62
N LYS A 433 -9.30 -3.40 -10.55
CA LYS A 433 -8.45 -3.93 -11.64
C LYS A 433 -7.95 -5.33 -11.32
N ASP A 434 -8.37 -6.33 -12.11
CA ASP A 434 -7.77 -7.66 -12.04
C ASP A 434 -6.46 -7.69 -12.83
N ASP A 435 -5.36 -7.41 -12.15
CA ASP A 435 -4.04 -7.44 -12.75
C ASP A 435 -3.53 -8.87 -13.02
N THR A 436 -4.19 -9.91 -12.50
CA THR A 436 -3.78 -11.32 -12.64
C THR A 436 -4.15 -11.96 -13.98
N ILE A 437 -4.98 -11.28 -14.78
CA ILE A 437 -5.36 -11.69 -16.15
C ILE A 437 -4.77 -10.77 -17.23
N SER A 438 -4.17 -9.65 -16.82
CA SER A 438 -3.54 -8.67 -17.71
C SER A 438 -2.09 -9.03 -18.02
N TRP A 439 -1.36 -8.17 -18.73
CA TRP A 439 0.09 -8.31 -18.95
C TRP A 439 0.89 -8.45 -17.64
N GLN A 440 0.36 -7.97 -16.52
CA GLN A 440 0.99 -8.09 -15.21
C GLN A 440 1.00 -9.54 -14.69
N ALA A 441 0.20 -10.45 -15.25
CA ALA A 441 0.18 -11.87 -14.90
C ALA A 441 1.55 -12.55 -15.04
N TYR A 442 2.33 -12.16 -16.06
CA TYR A 442 3.72 -12.60 -16.25
C TYR A 442 4.58 -12.20 -15.06
N PHE A 443 4.56 -10.93 -14.69
CA PHE A 443 5.40 -10.37 -13.61
C PHE A 443 5.01 -10.93 -12.24
N HIS A 444 3.71 -10.99 -11.94
CA HIS A 444 3.20 -11.62 -10.72
C HIS A 444 3.73 -13.04 -10.51
N LYS A 445 3.69 -13.88 -11.56
CA LYS A 445 4.16 -15.26 -11.46
C LYS A 445 5.68 -15.34 -11.37
N ARG A 446 6.40 -14.68 -12.30
CA ARG A 446 7.87 -14.72 -12.35
C ARG A 446 8.44 -14.26 -11.02
N ASN A 447 8.04 -13.08 -10.56
CA ASN A 447 8.69 -12.44 -9.43
C ASN A 447 8.31 -13.13 -8.11
N GLN A 448 7.08 -13.65 -7.97
CA GLN A 448 6.72 -14.51 -6.85
C GLN A 448 7.63 -15.75 -6.78
N LEU A 449 7.85 -16.43 -7.90
CA LEU A 449 8.68 -17.64 -7.92
C LEU A 449 10.16 -17.31 -7.66
N VAL A 450 10.68 -16.20 -8.19
CA VAL A 450 12.03 -15.72 -7.88
C VAL A 450 12.16 -15.41 -6.39
N ALA A 451 11.23 -14.63 -5.81
CA ALA A 451 11.22 -14.34 -4.38
C ALA A 451 11.12 -15.63 -3.53
N ALA A 452 10.34 -16.62 -3.96
CA ALA A 452 10.24 -17.91 -3.28
C ALA A 452 11.54 -18.72 -3.34
N LEU A 453 12.22 -18.73 -4.48
CA LEU A 453 13.54 -19.37 -4.63
C LEU A 453 14.60 -18.71 -3.76
N LEU A 454 14.52 -17.39 -3.59
CA LEU A 454 15.41 -16.60 -2.73
C LEU A 454 15.12 -16.85 -1.24
N HIS A 455 13.87 -16.72 -0.81
CA HIS A 455 13.54 -16.49 0.60
C HIS A 455 12.71 -17.59 1.27
N SER A 456 12.14 -18.54 0.54
CA SER A 456 11.33 -19.58 1.18
C SER A 456 12.18 -20.47 2.09
N PRO A 457 11.77 -20.71 3.34
CA PRO A 457 12.46 -21.62 4.26
C PRO A 457 12.05 -23.09 4.06
N PHE A 458 11.07 -23.37 3.20
CA PHE A 458 10.51 -24.71 3.03
C PHE A 458 11.07 -25.41 1.79
N ASP A 459 11.16 -26.74 1.88
CA ASP A 459 11.50 -27.59 0.73
C ASP A 459 10.54 -27.31 -0.43
N ARG A 460 11.13 -27.03 -1.61
CA ARG A 460 10.39 -26.72 -2.83
C ARG A 460 9.39 -25.55 -2.70
N GLY A 461 9.62 -24.65 -1.75
CA GLY A 461 8.84 -23.43 -1.58
C GLY A 461 7.48 -23.63 -0.90
N GLY A 462 7.28 -24.75 -0.19
CA GLY A 462 6.01 -25.03 0.50
C GLY A 462 4.86 -25.23 -0.50
N GLU A 463 3.77 -24.47 -0.36
CA GLU A 463 2.62 -24.59 -1.27
C GLU A 463 2.75 -23.80 -2.57
N VAL A 464 3.82 -23.02 -2.77
CA VAL A 464 3.93 -22.07 -3.88
C VAL A 464 3.76 -22.75 -5.25
N LEU A 465 4.34 -23.93 -5.44
CA LEU A 465 4.24 -24.70 -6.69
C LEU A 465 2.83 -25.23 -6.94
N GLY A 466 2.20 -25.80 -5.91
CA GLY A 466 0.83 -26.33 -6.00
C GLY A 466 -0.20 -25.22 -6.26
N ARG A 467 -0.06 -24.09 -5.56
CA ARG A 467 -0.94 -22.92 -5.75
C ARG A 467 -0.75 -22.28 -7.11
N ASN A 468 0.49 -22.22 -7.63
CA ASN A 468 0.74 -21.74 -8.99
C ASN A 468 0.14 -22.66 -10.06
N GLY A 469 0.31 -23.98 -9.94
CA GLY A 469 -0.33 -24.94 -10.85
C GLY A 469 -1.86 -24.89 -10.81
N ALA A 470 -2.44 -24.66 -9.62
CA ALA A 470 -3.88 -24.46 -9.48
C ALA A 470 -4.37 -23.13 -10.12
N LYS A 471 -3.58 -22.05 -10.04
CA LYS A 471 -3.87 -20.78 -10.74
C LYS A 471 -3.85 -20.99 -12.25
N ASP A 472 -2.83 -21.67 -12.79
CA ASP A 472 -2.73 -22.00 -14.22
C ASP A 472 -3.93 -22.79 -14.73
N LEU A 473 -4.32 -23.84 -14.00
CA LEU A 473 -5.52 -24.61 -14.32
C LEU A 473 -6.78 -23.74 -14.32
N ARG A 474 -6.92 -22.81 -13.37
CA ARG A 474 -8.07 -21.90 -13.34
C ARG A 474 -8.11 -20.96 -14.54
N HIS A 475 -6.98 -20.43 -15.00
CA HIS A 475 -6.93 -19.62 -16.22
C HIS A 475 -7.37 -20.43 -17.45
N LEU A 476 -6.86 -21.65 -17.60
CA LEU A 476 -7.24 -22.56 -18.69
C LEU A 476 -8.74 -22.90 -18.70
N LEU A 477 -9.31 -23.17 -17.52
CA LEU A 477 -10.75 -23.44 -17.37
C LEU A 477 -11.62 -22.19 -17.56
N SER A 478 -11.06 -21.01 -17.37
CA SER A 478 -11.73 -19.72 -17.64
C SER A 478 -11.53 -19.21 -19.06
N MET A 479 -10.85 -19.97 -19.95
CA MET A 479 -10.52 -19.55 -21.33
C MET A 479 -9.64 -18.28 -21.37
N GLN A 480 -8.81 -18.09 -20.34
CA GLN A 480 -7.84 -16.98 -20.23
C GLN A 480 -6.48 -17.46 -20.75
N TYR A 481 -6.39 -17.73 -22.06
CA TYR A 481 -5.22 -18.33 -22.69
C TYR A 481 -4.04 -17.37 -22.77
N PHE A 482 -4.28 -16.07 -22.97
CA PHE A 482 -3.21 -15.07 -22.88
C PHE A 482 -2.54 -15.10 -21.49
N ALA A 483 -3.35 -15.05 -20.43
CA ALA A 483 -2.84 -15.04 -19.07
C ALA A 483 -2.01 -16.29 -18.79
N GLU A 484 -2.47 -17.45 -19.25
CA GLU A 484 -1.71 -18.70 -19.11
C GLU A 484 -0.43 -18.72 -19.95
N GLU A 485 -0.44 -18.23 -21.19
CA GLU A 485 0.76 -18.19 -22.02
C GLU A 485 1.80 -17.23 -21.46
N ALA A 486 1.38 -16.07 -20.94
CA ALA A 486 2.23 -15.14 -20.19
C ALA A 486 2.82 -15.82 -18.94
N ARG A 487 2.03 -16.63 -18.23
CA ARG A 487 2.48 -17.42 -17.07
C ARG A 487 3.41 -18.58 -17.45
N VAL A 488 3.29 -19.16 -18.64
CA VAL A 488 4.23 -20.14 -19.19
C VAL A 488 5.57 -19.47 -19.53
N LEU A 489 5.54 -18.28 -20.14
CA LEU A 489 6.74 -17.48 -20.39
C LEU A 489 7.48 -17.16 -19.07
N ALA A 490 6.74 -16.76 -18.03
CA ALA A 490 7.31 -16.50 -16.71
C ALA A 490 8.06 -17.71 -16.14
N LEU A 491 7.52 -18.93 -16.28
CA LEU A 491 8.20 -20.15 -15.84
C LEU A 491 9.49 -20.43 -16.61
N ARG A 492 9.50 -20.18 -17.93
CA ARG A 492 10.70 -20.33 -18.76
C ARG A 492 11.82 -19.41 -18.28
N ASP A 493 11.49 -18.16 -17.96
CA ASP A 493 12.47 -17.17 -17.50
C ASP A 493 12.98 -17.48 -16.08
N VAL A 494 12.12 -18.01 -15.18
CA VAL A 494 12.57 -18.52 -13.88
C VAL A 494 13.53 -19.70 -14.03
N LEU A 495 13.28 -20.59 -14.99
CA LEU A 495 14.14 -21.75 -15.25
C LEU A 495 15.46 -21.40 -15.96
N ALA A 496 15.54 -20.24 -16.62
CA ALA A 496 16.74 -19.73 -17.25
C ALA A 496 17.78 -19.31 -16.19
N GLY A 497 17.33 -18.67 -15.11
CA GLY A 497 18.16 -18.30 -13.96
C GLY A 497 18.33 -16.79 -13.76
N PRO A 498 19.12 -16.39 -12.75
CA PRO A 498 19.28 -15.00 -12.33
C PRO A 498 20.05 -14.11 -13.31
N GLU A 499 20.85 -14.69 -14.21
CA GLU A 499 21.80 -13.96 -15.06
C GLU A 499 21.09 -13.03 -16.06
N THR A 500 19.84 -13.32 -16.39
CA THR A 500 19.03 -12.56 -17.34
C THR A 500 18.18 -11.46 -16.69
N LEU A 501 18.22 -11.30 -15.36
CA LEU A 501 17.27 -10.42 -14.67
C LEU A 501 17.34 -8.97 -15.17
N HIS A 502 18.56 -8.41 -15.31
CA HIS A 502 18.79 -7.05 -15.81
C HIS A 502 18.44 -6.91 -17.30
N GLU A 503 18.94 -7.82 -18.15
CA GLU A 503 18.69 -7.81 -19.61
C GLU A 503 17.19 -7.80 -19.95
N LEU A 504 16.39 -8.52 -19.17
CA LEU A 504 14.96 -8.67 -19.42
C LEU A 504 14.13 -7.43 -19.07
N LEU A 505 14.65 -6.48 -18.28
CA LEU A 505 13.91 -5.29 -17.82
C LEU A 505 13.28 -4.49 -18.97
N PRO A 506 14.03 -3.95 -19.94
CA PRO A 506 13.46 -3.13 -21.02
C PRO A 506 12.75 -3.97 -22.10
N GLN A 507 13.01 -5.29 -22.17
CA GLN A 507 12.51 -6.14 -23.24
C GLN A 507 11.18 -6.81 -22.91
N ARG A 508 11.00 -7.36 -21.70
CA ARG A 508 9.90 -8.30 -21.43
C ARG A 508 8.53 -7.68 -21.50
N ILE A 509 8.38 -6.41 -21.13
CA ILE A 509 7.10 -5.71 -21.30
C ILE A 509 6.68 -5.66 -22.78
N ARG A 510 7.63 -5.49 -23.72
CA ARG A 510 7.37 -5.47 -25.16
C ARG A 510 6.96 -6.85 -25.67
N ASP A 511 7.65 -7.89 -25.20
CA ASP A 511 7.32 -9.27 -25.56
C ASP A 511 5.92 -9.68 -25.07
N VAL A 512 5.58 -9.38 -23.82
CA VAL A 512 4.26 -9.69 -23.24
C VAL A 512 3.15 -8.89 -23.91
N ARG A 513 3.38 -7.60 -24.22
CA ARG A 513 2.40 -6.80 -24.98
C ARG A 513 2.19 -7.32 -26.39
N ARG A 514 3.25 -7.78 -27.06
CA ARG A 514 3.13 -8.44 -28.38
C ARG A 514 2.36 -9.76 -28.27
N LEU A 515 2.53 -10.51 -27.19
CA LEU A 515 1.75 -11.72 -26.94
C LEU A 515 0.26 -11.40 -26.78
N MET A 516 -0.10 -10.32 -26.08
CA MET A 516 -1.51 -9.90 -25.92
C MET A 516 -2.25 -9.77 -27.25
N THR A 517 -1.60 -9.25 -28.30
CA THR A 517 -2.26 -9.02 -29.60
C THR A 517 -2.54 -10.31 -30.37
N GLN A 518 -2.04 -11.45 -29.90
CA GLN A 518 -2.23 -12.77 -30.52
C GLN A 518 -3.42 -13.54 -29.93
N HIS A 519 -4.05 -13.03 -28.88
CA HIS A 519 -5.10 -13.72 -28.13
C HIS A 519 -6.39 -12.91 -28.05
N THR A 520 -7.52 -13.52 -28.43
CA THR A 520 -8.82 -12.83 -28.38
C THR A 520 -9.26 -12.51 -26.96
N ASP A 521 -8.80 -13.28 -25.96
CA ASP A 521 -9.09 -13.07 -24.55
C ASP A 521 -8.25 -11.95 -23.90
N ALA A 522 -7.41 -11.26 -24.68
CA ALA A 522 -6.64 -10.09 -24.25
C ALA A 522 -6.82 -8.86 -25.16
N VAL A 523 -7.52 -8.99 -26.29
CA VAL A 523 -7.88 -7.85 -27.15
C VAL A 523 -9.14 -7.20 -26.60
N TYR A 524 -9.00 -5.95 -26.19
CA TYR A 524 -10.06 -5.18 -25.56
C TYR A 524 -10.78 -4.30 -26.58
N GLN A 525 -12.10 -4.22 -26.48
CA GLN A 525 -12.93 -3.25 -27.21
C GLN A 525 -13.82 -2.49 -26.23
N ALA A 526 -13.86 -1.16 -26.36
CA ALA A 526 -14.72 -0.33 -25.51
C ALA A 526 -16.20 -0.50 -25.86
N ASP A 527 -16.50 -0.59 -27.15
CA ASP A 527 -17.87 -0.75 -27.64
C ASP A 527 -18.26 -2.23 -27.68
N ILE A 528 -19.44 -2.55 -27.14
CA ILE A 528 -20.02 -3.88 -27.22
C ILE A 528 -20.41 -4.23 -28.67
N ASP A 529 -20.78 -3.22 -29.46
CA ASP A 529 -21.21 -3.38 -30.85
C ASP A 529 -20.03 -3.65 -31.81
N ALA A 530 -18.79 -3.52 -31.32
CA ALA A 530 -17.60 -4.02 -32.02
C ALA A 530 -17.54 -5.56 -32.05
N TYR A 531 -18.34 -6.25 -31.23
CA TYR A 531 -18.48 -7.70 -31.24
C TYR A 531 -19.78 -8.15 -31.90
N PRO A 532 -19.81 -9.35 -32.53
CA PRO A 532 -21.04 -9.93 -33.02
C PRO A 532 -22.08 -10.07 -31.91
N ALA A 533 -23.35 -9.85 -32.26
CA ALA A 533 -24.46 -10.04 -31.32
C ALA A 533 -24.43 -11.43 -30.69
N VAL A 534 -24.74 -11.49 -29.39
CA VAL A 534 -24.81 -12.74 -28.62
C VAL A 534 -25.83 -13.66 -29.28
N ALA A 535 -25.39 -14.83 -29.74
CA ALA A 535 -26.28 -15.83 -30.28
C ALA A 535 -27.25 -16.26 -29.17
N SER A 536 -28.54 -16.33 -29.51
CA SER A 536 -29.61 -16.79 -28.62
C SER A 536 -29.36 -18.24 -28.17
N ALA A 537 -28.48 -18.43 -27.20
CA ALA A 537 -28.42 -19.68 -26.47
C ALA A 537 -29.76 -19.83 -25.73
N LYS A 538 -30.41 -20.98 -25.87
CA LYS A 538 -31.51 -21.36 -24.96
C LYS A 538 -31.04 -21.03 -23.55
N PRO A 539 -31.77 -20.22 -22.75
CA PRO A 539 -31.31 -19.83 -21.43
C PRO A 539 -31.01 -21.11 -20.67
N LEU A 540 -29.71 -21.37 -20.44
CA LEU A 540 -29.29 -22.43 -19.53
C LEU A 540 -30.03 -22.15 -18.22
N ARG A 541 -30.55 -23.17 -17.53
CA ARG A 541 -31.17 -22.98 -16.22
C ARG A 541 -30.18 -22.27 -15.29
N THR A 542 -30.24 -20.94 -15.21
CA THR A 542 -29.43 -20.05 -14.39
C THR A 542 -29.96 -20.04 -12.97
N ARG A 543 -30.13 -21.25 -12.40
CA ARG A 543 -30.22 -21.37 -10.94
C ARG A 543 -28.89 -20.82 -10.43
N ARG A 544 -28.90 -19.83 -9.51
CA ARG A 544 -27.68 -19.21 -8.92
C ARG A 544 -26.61 -20.28 -8.73
N LEU A 545 -25.65 -20.34 -9.67
CA LEU A 545 -24.61 -21.37 -9.65
C LEU A 545 -23.64 -20.94 -8.56
N SER A 546 -23.75 -21.59 -7.41
CA SER A 546 -22.77 -21.48 -6.34
C SER A 546 -21.45 -22.07 -6.80
N ALA A 547 -20.36 -21.59 -6.21
CA ALA A 547 -19.06 -22.22 -6.37
C ALA A 547 -19.18 -23.72 -6.03
N PRO A 548 -18.44 -24.62 -6.70
CA PRO A 548 -18.35 -25.98 -6.23
C PRO A 548 -17.58 -26.00 -4.89
N HIS A 549 -18.00 -26.85 -3.96
CA HIS A 549 -17.36 -27.02 -2.65
C HIS A 549 -17.13 -28.51 -2.34
N GLY A 550 -16.14 -28.83 -1.52
CA GLY A 550 -15.80 -30.20 -1.14
C GLY A 550 -15.53 -31.11 -2.35
N VAL A 551 -16.07 -32.33 -2.32
CA VAL A 551 -15.88 -33.33 -3.39
C VAL A 551 -16.41 -32.85 -4.75
N LYS A 552 -17.39 -31.94 -4.78
CA LYS A 552 -17.92 -31.38 -6.04
C LYS A 552 -16.89 -30.57 -6.81
N ILE A 553 -15.86 -30.02 -6.16
CA ILE A 553 -14.75 -29.34 -6.85
C ILE A 553 -14.06 -30.33 -7.77
N LEU A 554 -13.67 -31.50 -7.26
CA LEU A 554 -12.96 -32.52 -8.02
C LEU A 554 -13.76 -32.99 -9.24
N THR A 555 -15.04 -33.32 -9.05
CA THR A 555 -15.90 -33.78 -10.17
C THR A 555 -16.19 -32.67 -11.19
N SER A 556 -16.38 -31.42 -10.74
CA SER A 556 -16.60 -30.28 -11.63
C SER A 556 -15.35 -29.94 -12.43
N THR A 557 -14.19 -29.94 -11.78
CA THR A 557 -12.88 -29.73 -12.42
C THR A 557 -12.58 -30.82 -13.43
N ALA A 558 -12.81 -32.10 -13.08
CA ALA A 558 -12.61 -33.21 -14.02
C ALA A 558 -13.53 -33.12 -15.24
N SER A 559 -14.82 -32.83 -15.04
CA SER A 559 -15.78 -32.63 -16.15
C SER A 559 -15.39 -31.44 -17.03
N ALA A 560 -14.99 -30.33 -16.41
CA ALA A 560 -14.51 -29.15 -17.11
C ALA A 560 -13.24 -29.44 -17.93
N LEU A 561 -12.28 -30.19 -17.38
CA LEU A 561 -11.08 -30.63 -18.08
C LEU A 561 -11.42 -31.49 -19.31
N VAL A 562 -12.29 -32.50 -19.17
CA VAL A 562 -12.72 -33.32 -20.31
C VAL A 562 -13.35 -32.44 -21.39
N ARG A 563 -14.21 -31.50 -21.01
CA ARG A 563 -14.83 -30.57 -21.97
C ARG A 563 -13.79 -29.69 -22.65
N HIS A 564 -12.90 -29.05 -21.89
CA HIS A 564 -11.93 -28.11 -22.43
C HIS A 564 -10.85 -28.79 -23.27
N LEU A 565 -10.48 -30.03 -22.95
CA LEU A 565 -9.37 -30.73 -23.60
C LEU A 565 -9.82 -31.69 -24.72
N ALA A 566 -11.04 -32.25 -24.67
CA ALA A 566 -11.45 -33.31 -25.60
C ALA A 566 -12.69 -32.97 -26.45
N VAL A 567 -13.57 -32.08 -26.00
CA VAL A 567 -14.82 -31.79 -26.71
C VAL A 567 -14.60 -30.65 -27.71
N ARG A 568 -14.92 -30.88 -28.99
CA ARG A 568 -14.84 -29.84 -30.04
C ARG A 568 -15.88 -28.72 -29.76
N PRO A 569 -15.49 -27.43 -29.78
CA PRO A 569 -16.43 -26.30 -29.72
C PRO A 569 -17.41 -26.31 -30.89
N LYS A 570 -18.61 -25.76 -30.68
CA LYS A 570 -19.55 -25.53 -31.79
C LYS A 570 -19.02 -24.42 -32.70
N ASP A 571 -19.13 -24.61 -34.02
CA ASP A 571 -18.65 -23.62 -35.00
C ASP A 571 -19.36 -22.26 -34.84
N GLU A 572 -20.64 -22.25 -34.42
CA GLU A 572 -21.40 -21.03 -34.11
C GLU A 572 -20.76 -20.19 -33.00
N ALA A 573 -20.12 -20.83 -32.01
CA ALA A 573 -19.50 -20.13 -30.87
C ALA A 573 -18.24 -19.34 -31.27
N ASP A 574 -17.66 -19.63 -32.43
CA ASP A 574 -16.53 -18.88 -32.98
C ASP A 574 -16.96 -17.63 -33.76
N GLN A 575 -18.20 -17.61 -34.25
CA GLN A 575 -18.81 -16.51 -34.99
C GLN A 575 -19.62 -15.57 -34.09
N HIS A 576 -20.27 -16.13 -33.06
CA HIS A 576 -21.11 -15.38 -32.12
C HIS A 576 -20.81 -15.79 -30.67
N PRO A 577 -20.65 -14.84 -29.73
CA PRO A 577 -20.57 -15.17 -28.32
C PRO A 577 -21.87 -15.84 -27.86
N GLN A 578 -21.77 -16.86 -27.01
CA GLN A 578 -22.96 -17.58 -26.51
C GLN A 578 -23.63 -16.88 -25.33
N VAL A 579 -22.90 -16.00 -24.65
CA VAL A 579 -23.37 -15.28 -23.47
C VAL A 579 -22.53 -14.01 -23.28
N HIS A 580 -23.15 -12.97 -22.73
CA HIS A 580 -22.45 -11.85 -22.11
C HIS A 580 -22.43 -12.03 -20.60
N LEU A 581 -21.24 -11.98 -19.99
CA LEU A 581 -21.04 -12.13 -18.55
C LEU A 581 -20.37 -10.87 -17.99
N PRO A 582 -20.95 -10.25 -16.93
CA PRO A 582 -20.24 -9.29 -16.12
C PRO A 582 -18.97 -9.92 -15.52
N TYR A 583 -17.91 -9.12 -15.32
CA TYR A 583 -16.64 -9.58 -14.73
C TYR A 583 -16.85 -10.38 -13.43
N GLN A 584 -17.72 -9.90 -12.54
CA GLN A 584 -18.02 -10.54 -11.24
C GLN A 584 -18.59 -11.96 -11.39
N ASP A 585 -19.28 -12.22 -12.51
CA ASP A 585 -19.89 -13.51 -12.85
C ASP A 585 -18.99 -14.41 -13.70
N ALA A 586 -17.90 -13.88 -14.25
CA ALA A 586 -16.93 -14.59 -15.09
C ALA A 586 -16.01 -15.52 -14.28
N ARG A 587 -16.61 -16.41 -13.49
CA ARG A 587 -15.92 -17.41 -12.67
C ARG A 587 -15.76 -18.73 -13.42
N TRP A 588 -14.67 -19.46 -13.17
CA TRP A 588 -14.35 -20.70 -13.89
C TRP A 588 -15.50 -21.74 -13.91
N TRP A 589 -16.23 -21.90 -12.80
CA TRP A 589 -17.35 -22.84 -12.71
C TRP A 589 -18.58 -22.45 -13.54
N ARG A 590 -18.66 -21.18 -13.98
CA ARG A 590 -19.67 -20.70 -14.94
C ARG A 590 -19.13 -20.75 -16.36
N LEU A 591 -17.93 -20.22 -16.58
CA LEU A 591 -17.29 -20.13 -17.90
C LEU A 591 -17.12 -21.50 -18.55
N THR A 592 -16.81 -22.54 -17.78
CA THR A 592 -16.65 -23.92 -18.26
C THR A 592 -17.88 -24.52 -18.95
N ARG A 593 -19.07 -23.90 -18.82
CA ARG A 593 -20.29 -24.33 -19.52
C ARG A 593 -20.38 -23.84 -20.96
N TYR A 594 -19.62 -22.80 -21.30
CA TYR A 594 -19.67 -22.14 -22.60
C TYR A 594 -18.46 -22.53 -23.46
N ASP A 595 -18.63 -22.45 -24.76
CA ASP A 595 -17.58 -22.54 -25.77
C ASP A 595 -17.06 -21.14 -26.13
N SER A 596 -17.87 -20.09 -25.95
CA SER A 596 -17.40 -18.71 -25.99
C SER A 596 -18.27 -17.79 -25.13
N ALA A 597 -17.66 -16.75 -24.57
CA ALA A 597 -18.34 -15.76 -23.72
C ALA A 597 -17.74 -14.38 -23.94
N LEU A 598 -18.59 -13.37 -24.05
CA LEU A 598 -18.17 -11.98 -24.00
C LEU A 598 -18.11 -11.56 -22.52
N VAL A 599 -16.97 -11.09 -22.06
CA VAL A 599 -16.74 -10.76 -20.65
C VAL A 599 -16.41 -9.28 -20.52
N SER A 600 -17.10 -8.59 -19.62
CA SER A 600 -16.77 -7.20 -19.30
C SER A 600 -15.43 -7.10 -18.55
N ALA A 601 -14.67 -6.04 -18.80
CA ALA A 601 -13.46 -5.71 -18.06
C ALA A 601 -13.79 -5.41 -16.59
N SER A 602 -12.83 -5.63 -15.69
CA SER A 602 -13.05 -5.45 -14.25
C SER A 602 -13.28 -3.99 -13.86
N ASP A 603 -12.66 -3.06 -14.58
CA ASP A 603 -12.84 -1.60 -14.42
C ASP A 603 -14.06 -1.07 -15.20
N GLY A 604 -14.84 -1.95 -15.83
CA GLY A 604 -16.07 -1.62 -16.56
C GLY A 604 -15.85 -0.85 -17.85
N THR A 605 -14.60 -0.68 -18.29
CA THR A 605 -14.30 0.18 -19.43
C THR A 605 -14.77 -0.42 -20.76
N GLY A 606 -14.85 -1.75 -20.87
CA GLY A 606 -15.14 -2.44 -22.13
C GLY A 606 -15.22 -3.95 -22.01
N TYR A 607 -14.96 -4.67 -23.10
CA TYR A 607 -15.28 -6.08 -23.26
C TYR A 607 -14.20 -6.87 -24.00
N THR A 608 -14.12 -8.15 -23.66
CA THR A 608 -13.17 -9.09 -24.24
C THR A 608 -13.86 -10.42 -24.55
N TRP A 609 -13.52 -11.03 -25.69
CA TRP A 609 -14.18 -12.24 -26.16
C TRP A 609 -13.35 -13.49 -25.88
N TYR A 610 -13.82 -14.26 -24.90
CA TYR A 610 -13.20 -15.52 -24.50
C TYR A 610 -13.71 -16.65 -25.40
N LYS A 611 -12.78 -17.40 -25.98
CA LYS A 611 -13.08 -18.50 -26.91
C LYS A 611 -12.38 -19.77 -26.44
N ARG A 612 -13.11 -20.88 -26.40
CA ARG A 612 -12.55 -22.17 -26.00
C ARG A 612 -11.80 -22.81 -27.18
N SER A 613 -10.54 -23.15 -26.96
CA SER A 613 -9.68 -23.81 -27.93
C SER A 613 -9.06 -25.06 -27.31
N PRO A 614 -9.57 -26.28 -27.58
CA PRO A 614 -8.97 -27.50 -27.05
C PRO A 614 -7.53 -27.72 -27.49
N ARG A 615 -7.15 -27.18 -28.65
CA ARG A 615 -5.77 -27.26 -29.15
C ARG A 615 -4.84 -26.43 -28.26
N GLU A 616 -5.16 -25.16 -28.04
CA GLU A 616 -4.38 -24.28 -27.16
C GLU A 616 -4.40 -24.77 -25.72
N ALA A 617 -5.57 -25.15 -25.20
CA ALA A 617 -5.71 -25.65 -23.83
C ALA A 617 -4.83 -26.88 -23.58
N ARG A 618 -4.75 -27.83 -24.53
CA ARG A 618 -3.84 -28.99 -24.41
C ARG A 618 -2.37 -28.58 -24.50
N ALA A 619 -2.02 -27.67 -25.41
CA ALA A 619 -0.65 -27.22 -25.60
C ALA A 619 -0.13 -26.48 -24.35
N LEU A 620 -0.89 -25.51 -23.86
CA LEU A 620 -0.57 -24.73 -22.66
C LEU A 620 -0.54 -25.60 -21.40
N LEU A 621 -1.52 -26.50 -21.23
CA LEU A 621 -1.52 -27.43 -20.08
C LEU A 621 -0.29 -28.34 -20.10
N ALA A 622 0.03 -28.94 -21.24
CA ALA A 622 1.20 -29.83 -21.36
C ALA A 622 2.50 -29.08 -21.07
N GLU A 623 2.64 -27.86 -21.60
CA GLU A 623 3.81 -27.02 -21.38
C GLU A 623 3.92 -26.56 -19.93
N SER A 624 2.82 -26.09 -19.33
CA SER A 624 2.79 -25.69 -17.91
C SER A 624 3.14 -26.87 -17.00
N LEU A 625 2.58 -28.07 -17.22
CA LEU A 625 2.92 -29.26 -16.44
C LEU A 625 4.41 -29.63 -16.60
N ARG A 626 4.95 -29.58 -17.82
CA ARG A 626 6.36 -29.84 -18.11
C ARG A 626 7.27 -28.88 -17.34
N LEU A 627 6.96 -27.58 -17.37
CA LEU A 627 7.76 -26.55 -16.71
C LEU A 627 7.64 -26.61 -15.18
N HIS A 628 6.46 -26.91 -14.63
CA HIS A 628 6.31 -27.16 -13.19
C HIS A 628 7.10 -28.38 -12.73
N ALA A 629 7.10 -29.47 -13.51
CA ALA A 629 7.90 -30.65 -13.20
C ALA A 629 9.39 -30.31 -13.21
N GLN A 630 9.87 -29.55 -14.20
CA GLN A 630 11.26 -29.07 -14.23
C GLN A 630 11.59 -28.17 -13.05
N LEU A 631 10.71 -27.23 -12.71
CA LEU A 631 10.91 -26.32 -11.58
C LEU A 631 10.96 -27.09 -10.26
N ALA A 632 10.08 -28.07 -10.05
CA ALA A 632 10.07 -28.91 -8.85
C ALA A 632 11.33 -29.78 -8.74
N LEU A 633 11.83 -30.31 -9.85
CA LEU A 633 13.05 -31.13 -9.90
C LEU A 633 14.32 -30.28 -9.70
N ARG A 634 14.39 -29.10 -10.32
CA ARG A 634 15.53 -28.19 -10.28
C ARG A 634 15.48 -27.17 -9.15
N TRP A 635 14.47 -27.22 -8.28
CA TRP A 635 14.29 -26.23 -7.20
C TRP A 635 15.55 -26.01 -6.35
N PRO A 636 16.25 -27.05 -5.85
CA PRO A 636 17.44 -26.83 -5.02
C PRO A 636 18.58 -26.16 -5.79
N GLU A 637 18.77 -26.54 -7.06
CA GLU A 637 19.77 -25.94 -7.95
C GLU A 637 19.45 -24.46 -8.22
N LEU A 638 18.21 -24.16 -8.60
CA LEU A 638 17.76 -22.80 -8.90
C LEU A 638 17.80 -21.91 -7.65
N SER A 639 17.31 -22.40 -6.50
CA SER A 639 17.34 -21.65 -5.25
C SER A 639 18.78 -21.28 -4.87
N ARG A 640 19.73 -22.21 -5.00
CA ARG A 640 21.15 -21.92 -4.79
C ARG A 640 21.66 -20.85 -5.77
N ARG A 641 21.44 -21.02 -7.07
CA ARG A 641 21.87 -20.05 -8.11
C ARG A 641 21.32 -18.65 -7.86
N TYR A 642 20.03 -18.53 -7.60
CA TYR A 642 19.39 -17.23 -7.31
C TYR A 642 19.96 -16.59 -6.04
N ARG A 643 20.17 -17.36 -4.96
CA ARG A 643 20.76 -16.86 -3.71
C ARG A 643 22.21 -16.43 -3.88
N GLU A 644 23.02 -17.19 -4.61
CA GLU A 644 24.42 -16.87 -4.90
C GLU A 644 24.54 -15.60 -5.76
N ALA A 645 23.64 -15.41 -6.73
CA ALA A 645 23.63 -14.24 -7.60
C ALA A 645 23.04 -12.99 -6.94
N LEU A 646 22.24 -13.12 -5.87
CA LEU A 646 21.49 -12.01 -5.27
C LEU A 646 22.37 -10.79 -4.93
N PRO A 647 23.52 -10.93 -4.25
CA PRO A 647 24.36 -9.77 -3.92
C PRO A 647 24.88 -9.02 -5.15
N GLU A 648 25.18 -9.75 -6.23
CA GLU A 648 25.67 -9.17 -7.48
C GLU A 648 24.55 -8.48 -8.24
N VAL A 649 23.41 -9.15 -8.48
CA VAL A 649 22.32 -8.59 -9.30
C VAL A 649 21.63 -7.40 -8.65
N THR A 650 21.73 -7.22 -7.32
CA THR A 650 21.23 -6.03 -6.64
C THR A 650 22.33 -5.05 -6.23
N SER A 651 23.58 -5.28 -6.64
CA SER A 651 24.69 -4.37 -6.34
C SER A 651 24.50 -3.01 -6.99
N MET A 652 25.18 -1.99 -6.43
CA MET A 652 25.24 -0.66 -7.03
C MET A 652 25.88 -0.73 -8.43
N GLU A 653 26.91 -1.56 -8.59
CA GLU A 653 27.67 -1.73 -9.83
C GLU A 653 26.83 -2.35 -10.95
N ALA A 654 26.06 -3.40 -10.67
CA ALA A 654 25.21 -4.04 -11.68
C ALA A 654 24.09 -3.11 -12.15
N TRP A 655 23.45 -2.41 -11.23
CA TRP A 655 22.43 -1.41 -11.58
C TRP A 655 23.03 -0.20 -12.31
N GLU A 656 24.22 0.27 -11.91
CA GLU A 656 24.91 1.35 -12.62
C GLU A 656 25.17 0.97 -14.09
N ALA A 657 25.58 -0.28 -14.37
CA ALA A 657 25.74 -0.75 -15.74
C ALA A 657 24.43 -0.66 -16.53
N THR A 658 23.31 -1.11 -15.94
CA THR A 658 21.97 -1.01 -16.54
C THR A 658 21.56 0.45 -16.75
N PHE A 659 21.86 1.35 -15.81
CA PHE A 659 21.57 2.78 -15.97
C PHE A 659 22.43 3.41 -17.06
N ARG A 660 23.72 3.05 -17.21
CA ARG A 660 24.58 3.56 -18.30
C ARG A 660 24.05 3.21 -19.67
N GLU A 661 23.47 2.02 -19.83
CA GLU A 661 22.90 1.57 -21.10
C GLU A 661 21.57 2.27 -21.41
N HIS A 662 20.84 2.70 -20.38
CA HIS A 662 19.46 3.15 -20.51
C HIS A 662 19.19 4.54 -19.92
N SER A 663 20.21 5.35 -19.64
CA SER A 663 20.03 6.71 -19.10
C SER A 663 21.20 7.60 -19.51
N GLU A 664 20.95 8.89 -19.53
CA GLU A 664 22.04 9.85 -19.44
C GLU A 664 22.53 9.86 -17.98
N ILE A 665 23.72 9.32 -17.73
CA ILE A 665 24.34 9.50 -16.42
C ILE A 665 24.91 10.92 -16.38
N GLY A 666 24.21 11.83 -15.71
CA GLY A 666 24.78 13.12 -15.32
C GLY A 666 26.04 12.88 -14.49
N VAL A 667 27.17 13.36 -15.00
CA VAL A 667 28.48 13.37 -14.32
C VAL A 667 28.46 14.39 -13.20
#